data_AF-A0A7Z9GXR1-F1
#
_entry.id   AF-A0A7Z9GXR1-F1
#
_cell.length_a   1.000
_cell.length_b   1.000
_cell.length_c   1.000
_cell.angle_alpha   90.00
_cell.angle_beta   90.00
_cell.angle_gamma   90.00
#
_symmetry.space_group_name_H-M   'P 1'
#
loop_
_entity.id
_entity.type
_entity.pdbx_description
1 polymer ?
#
loop_
_entity_poly.entity_id
_entity_poly.type
_entity_poly.pdbx_seq_one_letter_code
_entity_poly.pdbx_strand_id
1 'polypeptide(L)'
;PSTRMPQFFGLWDHLDTGQGKGAKYEADRHKIYEPVEVQAIVDYLRDRTQSFDYLQPPAGISPTTPEEQVSRGKVLFQERGCLACHSHVDFQEMESFRDPRQSVQGPDLSVLAGKFGTDQDANGPRWVYSWIKEPSRYHARTVMPDLFLDPIEKKDVTGKVVERTDPAADIVAYLLSGKTSWQPQVPSVDPGAVDKLLEVYLRDGYAVSMNDIKKRGFAPAQAARLQGHERELGVSQEDYDAKKPLSQAQKMRYLGRKSIAKYGCYGCHDIPGFEDAKSIGTSLADWGRKDPGKLAFEHINEFLAGHGHGHASHADQSHGDEAEPSSADHAVEAGELARGSNFDDQMPGFYEHQLHSHNRTGFIYQKLRAPRSYDYHKTENKTYNERLRMPRFPFSTEDREAIITFVLGLVADAPRAKYIYRPKPRQQAVEAGLRVIDKYNCKGCHVLTAETWDLAFPAGAYPPSPPAQATEQLFPFQRPVFSREEIDASRQLDGQGRQHATVSGLPTLRERGWPAVDDHDSNDSLNSFLGDNEIFPTTSLTLFMDLWKPTLLGGHAYETGLNAIGVRSDYVQSRTAASGGDLSKYLLPHIVARYQKPPEKPGEEATKVTMWGYLAPPLIGDGNKILQINRPAQHHLNGQQGHHLNQIRQYHKPQETHFRIEFAEKLTAHNQHRWQQRQVQKNQQNSWRLA
;
A
#
# COMPACT_ATOMS: atom_id res chain seq x y z
N PRO A 1 -12.87 -6.07 -7.86
CA PRO A 1 -11.54 -5.68 -8.39
C PRO A 1 -10.48 -5.67 -7.28
N SER A 2 -9.32 -6.32 -7.47
CA SER A 2 -8.19 -6.26 -6.52
C SER A 2 -7.38 -4.95 -6.61
N THR A 3 -7.72 -4.07 -7.55
CA THR A 3 -7.16 -2.73 -7.70
C THR A 3 -7.91 -1.71 -6.83
N ARG A 4 -7.22 -0.66 -6.39
CA ARG A 4 -7.82 0.50 -5.72
C ARG A 4 -8.65 1.40 -6.67
N MET A 5 -8.56 1.17 -7.98
CA MET A 5 -9.41 1.87 -8.95
C MET A 5 -10.87 1.41 -8.77
N PRO A 6 -11.83 2.33 -8.60
CA PRO A 6 -13.22 1.96 -8.46
C PRO A 6 -13.80 1.52 -9.81
N GLN A 7 -14.84 0.70 -9.77
CA GLN A 7 -15.53 0.22 -10.95
C GLN A 7 -16.45 1.32 -11.50
N PHE A 8 -16.16 1.80 -12.72
CA PHE A 8 -16.96 2.81 -13.40
C PHE A 8 -18.00 2.23 -14.38
N PHE A 9 -17.75 1.04 -14.93
CA PHE A 9 -18.56 0.44 -15.99
C PHE A 9 -19.22 -0.86 -15.52
N GLY A 10 -20.28 -1.29 -16.20
CA GLY A 10 -21.02 -2.50 -15.84
C GLY A 10 -21.84 -2.36 -14.55
N LEU A 11 -22.26 -1.14 -14.19
CA LEU A 11 -23.06 -0.87 -12.98
C LEU A 11 -24.52 -0.57 -13.32
N TRP A 12 -25.11 -1.30 -14.27
CA TRP A 12 -26.44 -1.02 -14.82
C TRP A 12 -27.42 -2.19 -14.68
N ASP A 13 -27.04 -3.30 -14.05
CA ASP A 13 -27.89 -4.51 -13.92
C ASP A 13 -29.25 -4.22 -13.27
N HIS A 14 -29.27 -3.33 -12.28
CA HIS A 14 -30.49 -2.84 -11.62
C HIS A 14 -31.48 -2.13 -12.56
N LEU A 15 -31.06 -1.77 -13.78
CA LEU A 15 -31.93 -1.22 -14.82
C LEU A 15 -32.57 -2.31 -15.69
N ASP A 16 -32.01 -3.52 -15.73
CA ASP A 16 -32.55 -4.64 -16.52
C ASP A 16 -33.71 -5.34 -15.78
N THR A 17 -33.70 -5.30 -14.44
CA THR A 17 -34.68 -5.94 -13.56
C THR A 17 -35.93 -5.11 -13.28
N GLY A 18 -35.94 -3.83 -13.67
CA GLY A 18 -37.06 -2.93 -13.39
C GLY A 18 -38.32 -3.25 -14.23
N GLN A 19 -39.49 -3.34 -13.60
CA GLN A 19 -40.77 -3.58 -14.30
C GLN A 19 -41.34 -2.35 -15.05
N GLY A 20 -40.50 -1.35 -15.34
CA GLY A 20 -40.88 -0.14 -16.09
C GLY A 20 -40.75 -0.30 -17.61
N LYS A 21 -41.66 0.30 -18.39
CA LYS A 21 -41.67 0.22 -19.87
C LYS A 21 -40.38 0.75 -20.52
N GLY A 22 -39.59 1.58 -19.82
CA GLY A 22 -38.30 2.11 -20.28
C GLY A 22 -37.06 1.36 -19.77
N ALA A 23 -37.16 0.52 -18.73
CA ALA A 23 -36.00 0.02 -17.98
C ALA A 23 -35.04 -0.82 -18.84
N LYS A 24 -35.58 -1.80 -19.57
CA LYS A 24 -34.83 -2.63 -20.53
C LYS A 24 -34.13 -1.83 -21.62
N TYR A 25 -34.84 -0.84 -22.19
CA TYR A 25 -34.28 0.03 -23.22
C TYR A 25 -33.11 0.87 -22.68
N GLU A 26 -33.15 1.25 -21.40
CA GLU A 26 -32.06 1.99 -20.78
C GLU A 26 -30.86 1.13 -20.41
N ALA A 27 -31.06 -0.11 -19.97
CA ALA A 27 -29.98 -1.10 -19.83
C ALA A 27 -29.29 -1.36 -21.18
N ASP A 28 -30.07 -1.50 -22.26
CA ASP A 28 -29.54 -1.68 -23.61
C ASP A 28 -28.68 -0.50 -24.07
N ARG A 29 -29.03 0.74 -23.71
CA ARG A 29 -28.16 1.91 -23.99
C ARG A 29 -26.81 1.82 -23.28
N HIS A 30 -26.76 1.35 -22.03
CA HIS A 30 -25.47 1.15 -21.36
C HIS A 30 -24.64 0.04 -22.03
N LYS A 31 -25.28 -1.09 -22.37
CA LYS A 31 -24.66 -2.19 -23.11
C LYS A 31 -24.06 -1.73 -24.45
N ILE A 32 -24.65 -0.70 -25.09
CA ILE A 32 -24.18 -0.14 -26.36
C ILE A 32 -23.12 0.95 -26.17
N TYR A 33 -23.32 1.89 -25.25
CA TYR A 33 -22.48 3.09 -25.14
C TYR A 33 -21.25 2.91 -24.26
N GLU A 34 -21.30 2.15 -23.17
CA GLU A 34 -20.13 1.96 -22.30
C GLU A 34 -18.94 1.30 -23.04
N PRO A 35 -19.13 0.29 -23.91
CA PRO A 35 -18.05 -0.23 -24.76
C PRO A 35 -17.39 0.84 -25.64
N VAL A 36 -18.19 1.74 -26.23
CA VAL A 36 -17.69 2.86 -27.03
C VAL A 36 -16.88 3.82 -26.17
N GLU A 37 -17.38 4.20 -24.99
CA GLU A 37 -16.68 5.07 -24.05
C GLU A 37 -15.34 4.46 -23.62
N VAL A 38 -15.31 3.17 -23.28
CA VAL A 38 -14.08 2.44 -22.89
C VAL A 38 -13.06 2.47 -24.03
N GLN A 39 -13.45 2.08 -25.25
CA GLN A 39 -12.53 2.10 -26.39
C GLN A 39 -12.07 3.52 -26.72
N ALA A 40 -12.95 4.51 -26.65
CA ALA A 40 -12.63 5.90 -26.93
C ALA A 40 -11.65 6.48 -25.90
N ILE A 41 -11.77 6.12 -24.63
CA ILE A 41 -10.78 6.46 -23.59
C ILE A 41 -9.42 5.85 -23.94
N VAL A 42 -9.38 4.57 -24.30
CA VAL A 42 -8.13 3.89 -24.70
C VAL A 42 -7.49 4.58 -25.90
N ASP A 43 -8.25 4.89 -26.95
CA ASP A 43 -7.77 5.57 -28.15
C ASP A 43 -7.24 6.97 -27.83
N TYR A 44 -7.97 7.75 -27.01
CA TYR A 44 -7.54 9.08 -26.61
C TYR A 44 -6.22 9.05 -25.82
N LEU A 45 -6.08 8.08 -24.90
CA LEU A 45 -4.85 7.91 -24.12
C LEU A 45 -3.68 7.48 -25.00
N ARG A 46 -3.89 6.50 -25.89
CA ARG A 46 -2.86 6.03 -26.83
C ARG A 46 -2.36 7.13 -27.76
N ASP A 47 -3.27 7.96 -28.28
CA ASP A 47 -2.96 9.12 -29.14
C ASP A 47 -2.08 10.16 -28.42
N ARG A 48 -2.10 10.20 -27.08
CA ARG A 48 -1.34 11.14 -26.24
C ARG A 48 -0.23 10.49 -25.43
N THR A 49 0.04 9.21 -25.65
CA THR A 49 1.13 8.49 -25.00
C THR A 49 2.46 9.12 -25.40
N GLN A 50 3.31 9.41 -24.41
CA GLN A 50 4.67 9.89 -24.65
C GLN A 50 5.58 8.70 -24.97
N SER A 51 6.58 8.91 -25.83
CA SER A 51 7.63 7.93 -26.06
C SER A 51 8.40 7.66 -24.77
N PHE A 52 8.76 6.41 -24.51
CA PHE A 52 9.52 6.02 -23.33
C PHE A 52 10.79 5.27 -23.73
N ASP A 53 11.94 5.83 -23.35
CA ASP A 53 13.25 5.22 -23.61
C ASP A 53 13.55 4.15 -22.56
N TYR A 54 13.35 2.90 -22.97
CA TYR A 54 13.62 1.71 -22.15
C TYR A 54 15.11 1.58 -21.79
N LEU A 55 15.38 1.16 -20.56
CA LEU A 55 16.72 0.77 -20.13
C LEU A 55 17.17 -0.48 -20.89
N GLN A 56 18.47 -0.56 -21.13
CA GLN A 56 19.11 -1.72 -21.73
C GLN A 56 19.74 -2.58 -20.64
N PRO A 57 19.61 -3.91 -20.72
CA PRO A 57 20.31 -4.80 -19.80
C PRO A 57 21.84 -4.56 -19.84
N PRO A 58 22.52 -4.68 -18.71
CA PRO A 58 23.97 -4.51 -18.62
C PRO A 58 24.69 -5.58 -19.45
N ALA A 59 25.84 -5.22 -20.01
CA ALA A 59 26.68 -6.16 -20.77
C ALA A 59 27.43 -7.14 -19.83
N GLY A 60 27.75 -8.33 -20.36
CA GLY A 60 28.58 -9.32 -19.67
C GLY A 60 27.84 -10.15 -18.61
N ILE A 61 26.53 -10.31 -18.74
CA ILE A 61 25.73 -11.25 -17.94
C ILE A 61 26.02 -12.67 -18.41
N SER A 62 26.20 -13.59 -17.46
CA SER A 62 26.44 -15.00 -17.73
C SER A 62 25.21 -15.65 -18.38
N PRO A 63 25.39 -16.56 -19.36
CA PRO A 63 24.28 -17.36 -19.90
C PRO A 63 23.57 -18.15 -18.80
N THR A 64 22.24 -18.24 -18.88
CA THR A 64 21.38 -18.90 -17.91
C THR A 64 20.21 -19.56 -18.63
N THR A 65 19.66 -20.65 -18.09
CA THR A 65 18.37 -21.15 -18.60
C THR A 65 17.22 -20.27 -18.10
N PRO A 66 16.06 -20.26 -18.79
CA PRO A 66 14.86 -19.58 -18.30
C PRO A 66 14.43 -20.05 -16.91
N GLU A 67 14.51 -21.36 -16.63
CA GLU A 67 14.11 -21.95 -15.35
C GLU A 67 15.01 -21.48 -14.21
N GLU A 68 16.33 -21.44 -14.43
CA GLU A 68 17.29 -20.89 -13.48
C GLU A 68 17.04 -19.40 -13.23
N GLN A 69 16.76 -18.65 -14.31
CA GLN A 69 16.48 -17.22 -14.23
C GLN A 69 15.22 -16.92 -13.40
N VAL A 70 14.14 -17.65 -13.66
CA VAL A 70 12.88 -17.57 -12.90
C VAL A 70 13.10 -17.95 -11.44
N SER A 71 13.86 -19.02 -11.17
CA SER A 71 14.15 -19.47 -9.80
C SER A 71 14.92 -18.41 -9.01
N ARG A 72 15.97 -17.81 -9.60
CA ARG A 72 16.70 -16.68 -9.00
C ARG A 72 15.79 -15.47 -8.81
N GLY A 73 14.97 -15.16 -9.80
CA GLY A 73 14.00 -14.06 -9.76
C GLY A 73 13.01 -14.17 -8.63
N LYS A 74 12.48 -15.37 -8.37
CA LYS A 74 11.57 -15.65 -7.25
C LYS A 74 12.22 -15.37 -5.90
N VAL A 75 13.45 -15.83 -5.70
CA VAL A 75 14.22 -15.56 -4.46
C VAL A 75 14.48 -14.07 -4.30
N LEU A 76 14.94 -13.40 -5.35
CA LEU A 76 15.20 -11.96 -5.33
C LEU A 76 13.92 -11.16 -5.07
N PHE A 77 12.79 -11.55 -5.65
CA PHE A 77 11.50 -10.91 -5.37
C PHE A 77 11.11 -11.02 -3.90
N GLN A 78 11.33 -12.19 -3.28
CA GLN A 78 11.08 -12.41 -1.86
C GLN A 78 11.95 -11.50 -0.98
N GLU A 79 13.25 -11.44 -1.26
CA GLU A 79 14.25 -10.82 -0.37
C GLU A 79 14.49 -9.32 -0.61
N ARG A 80 14.30 -8.82 -1.84
CA ARG A 80 14.66 -7.44 -2.22
C ARG A 80 13.58 -6.40 -1.88
N GLY A 81 12.66 -6.70 -0.98
CA GLY A 81 11.70 -5.70 -0.49
C GLY A 81 10.36 -5.65 -1.25
N CYS A 82 10.19 -6.41 -2.33
CA CYS A 82 8.98 -6.35 -3.16
C CYS A 82 7.73 -6.70 -2.32
N LEU A 83 7.83 -7.73 -1.48
CA LEU A 83 6.76 -8.20 -0.60
C LEU A 83 6.43 -7.26 0.58
N ALA A 84 7.21 -6.21 0.83
CA ALA A 84 6.80 -5.18 1.79
C ALA A 84 5.62 -4.33 1.27
N CYS A 85 5.50 -4.21 -0.05
CA CYS A 85 4.48 -3.38 -0.69
C CYS A 85 3.54 -4.15 -1.60
N HIS A 86 4.01 -5.21 -2.28
CA HIS A 86 3.24 -5.96 -3.27
C HIS A 86 2.78 -7.31 -2.73
N SER A 87 1.66 -7.80 -3.23
CA SER A 87 1.19 -9.17 -3.01
C SER A 87 1.51 -10.04 -4.22
N HIS A 88 1.70 -11.35 -3.99
CA HIS A 88 1.88 -12.33 -5.06
C HIS A 88 1.47 -13.72 -4.56
N VAL A 89 0.76 -14.49 -5.40
CA VAL A 89 0.13 -15.78 -5.07
C VAL A 89 1.11 -16.82 -4.52
N ASP A 90 2.35 -16.81 -4.99
CA ASP A 90 3.43 -17.67 -4.49
C ASP A 90 3.86 -17.40 -3.03
N PHE A 91 3.43 -16.29 -2.43
CA PHE A 91 3.83 -15.82 -1.10
C PHE A 91 2.63 -15.38 -0.26
N GLN A 92 1.50 -16.08 -0.37
CA GLN A 92 0.26 -15.77 0.36
C GLN A 92 0.46 -15.70 1.87
N GLU A 93 1.39 -16.47 2.42
CA GLU A 93 1.72 -16.48 3.84
C GLU A 93 2.17 -15.10 4.36
N MET A 94 2.73 -14.25 3.50
CA MET A 94 3.10 -12.87 3.85
C MET A 94 1.88 -12.05 4.30
N GLU A 95 0.68 -12.34 3.80
CA GLU A 95 -0.52 -11.59 4.16
C GLU A 95 -0.87 -11.75 5.65
N SER A 96 -0.47 -12.85 6.30
CA SER A 96 -0.66 -13.08 7.73
C SER A 96 0.21 -12.16 8.61
N PHE A 97 1.27 -11.57 8.06
CA PHE A 97 2.17 -10.65 8.77
C PHE A 97 1.72 -9.19 8.66
N ARG A 98 0.78 -8.87 7.77
CA ARG A 98 0.27 -7.50 7.57
C ARG A 98 -0.90 -7.22 8.50
N ASP A 99 -1.03 -5.99 9.00
CA ASP A 99 -2.26 -5.57 9.69
C ASP A 99 -3.43 -5.64 8.69
N PRO A 100 -4.49 -6.43 8.95
CA PRO A 100 -5.64 -6.53 8.05
C PRO A 100 -6.32 -5.18 7.78
N ARG A 101 -6.18 -4.21 8.69
CA ARG A 101 -6.73 -2.86 8.56
C ARG A 101 -5.82 -1.93 7.76
N GLN A 102 -4.59 -2.34 7.48
CA GLN A 102 -3.66 -1.55 6.68
C GLN A 102 -3.84 -1.88 5.19
N SER A 103 -4.06 -0.85 4.39
CA SER A 103 -4.10 -1.01 2.95
C SER A 103 -2.72 -1.32 2.37
N VAL A 104 -2.61 -2.40 1.60
CA VAL A 104 -1.37 -2.80 0.90
C VAL A 104 -1.01 -1.75 -0.14
N GLN A 105 0.20 -1.18 -0.05
CA GLN A 105 0.64 -0.03 -0.84
C GLN A 105 0.68 -0.32 -2.35
N GLY A 106 1.25 -1.46 -2.73
CA GLY A 106 1.43 -1.89 -4.11
C GLY A 106 0.30 -2.81 -4.58
N PRO A 107 0.05 -2.89 -5.90
CA PRO A 107 -0.90 -3.86 -6.45
C PRO A 107 -0.40 -5.30 -6.26
N ASP A 108 -1.35 -6.24 -6.31
CA ASP A 108 -1.07 -7.66 -6.50
C ASP A 108 -0.44 -7.89 -7.90
N LEU A 109 0.70 -8.60 -7.93
CA LEU A 109 1.50 -8.84 -9.12
C LEU A 109 1.32 -10.24 -9.71
N SER A 110 0.46 -11.08 -9.14
CA SER A 110 0.30 -12.50 -9.54
C SER A 110 -0.08 -12.67 -11.01
N VAL A 111 -0.84 -11.71 -11.56
CA VAL A 111 -1.34 -11.74 -12.95
C VAL A 111 -0.59 -10.76 -13.87
N LEU A 112 0.63 -10.37 -13.51
CA LEU A 112 1.40 -9.38 -14.28
C LEU A 112 1.71 -9.87 -15.71
N ALA A 113 1.95 -11.17 -15.87
CA ALA A 113 2.19 -11.80 -17.17
C ALA A 113 1.05 -11.57 -18.16
N GLY A 114 -0.21 -11.64 -17.71
CA GLY A 114 -1.39 -11.37 -18.56
C GLY A 114 -1.49 -9.91 -19.02
N LYS A 115 -0.72 -8.99 -18.43
CA LYS A 115 -0.70 -7.55 -18.76
C LYS A 115 0.52 -7.13 -19.57
N PHE A 116 1.69 -7.66 -19.22
CA PHE A 116 2.98 -7.22 -19.75
C PHE A 116 3.83 -8.35 -20.34
N GLY A 117 3.27 -9.54 -20.49
CA GLY A 117 3.90 -10.63 -21.23
C GLY A 117 4.06 -10.26 -22.71
N THR A 118 5.03 -10.90 -23.38
CA THR A 118 5.34 -10.66 -24.79
C THR A 118 4.17 -10.88 -25.74
N ASP A 119 3.28 -11.81 -25.38
CA ASP A 119 2.08 -12.13 -26.16
C ASP A 119 1.03 -11.01 -26.12
N GLN A 120 1.12 -10.12 -25.13
CA GLN A 120 0.21 -9.00 -24.91
C GLN A 120 0.81 -7.69 -25.44
N ASP A 121 2.08 -7.44 -25.14
CA ASP A 121 2.85 -6.31 -25.64
C ASP A 121 4.32 -6.71 -25.81
N ALA A 122 4.84 -6.60 -27.04
CA ALA A 122 6.23 -6.89 -27.35
C ALA A 122 7.23 -6.05 -26.55
N ASN A 123 6.83 -4.85 -26.09
CA ASN A 123 7.64 -3.99 -25.23
C ASN A 123 7.35 -4.16 -23.73
N GLY A 124 6.36 -4.98 -23.37
CA GLY A 124 5.95 -5.23 -21.98
C GLY A 124 7.12 -5.60 -21.07
N PRO A 125 7.94 -6.62 -21.38
CA PRO A 125 9.07 -7.00 -20.53
C PRO A 125 10.11 -5.88 -20.38
N ARG A 126 10.35 -5.10 -21.43
CA ARG A 126 11.30 -3.96 -21.41
C ARG A 126 10.77 -2.82 -20.52
N TRP A 127 9.46 -2.61 -20.53
CA TRP A 127 8.80 -1.65 -19.65
C TRP A 127 8.93 -2.09 -18.18
N VAL A 128 8.57 -3.34 -17.86
CA VAL A 128 8.66 -3.87 -16.49
C VAL A 128 10.10 -3.82 -15.97
N TYR A 129 11.07 -4.21 -16.80
CA TYR A 129 12.50 -4.08 -16.49
C TYR A 129 12.89 -2.65 -16.12
N SER A 130 12.54 -1.69 -16.98
CA SER A 130 12.87 -0.28 -16.77
C SER A 130 12.20 0.29 -15.53
N TRP A 131 10.94 -0.11 -15.27
CA TRP A 131 10.17 0.32 -14.10
C TRP A 131 10.75 -0.22 -12.79
N ILE A 132 11.13 -1.50 -12.75
CA ILE A 132 11.71 -2.12 -11.55
C ILE A 132 13.11 -1.56 -11.26
N LYS A 133 13.91 -1.31 -12.31
CA LYS A 133 15.29 -0.83 -12.18
C LYS A 133 15.36 0.66 -11.81
N GLU A 134 14.54 1.52 -12.44
CA GLU A 134 14.52 2.97 -12.17
C GLU A 134 13.08 3.55 -12.27
N PRO A 135 12.22 3.35 -11.26
CA PRO A 135 10.80 3.71 -11.36
C PRO A 135 10.59 5.23 -11.51
N SER A 136 11.48 6.04 -10.95
CA SER A 136 11.44 7.52 -11.05
C SER A 136 11.67 8.03 -12.48
N ARG A 137 12.28 7.23 -13.36
CA ARG A 137 12.47 7.54 -14.78
C ARG A 137 11.13 7.61 -15.53
N TYR A 138 10.19 6.74 -15.19
CA TYR A 138 8.85 6.74 -15.77
C TYR A 138 7.92 7.70 -15.01
N HIS A 139 7.96 7.70 -13.67
CA HIS A 139 7.09 8.53 -12.86
C HIS A 139 7.84 9.17 -11.69
N ALA A 140 8.21 10.44 -11.83
CA ALA A 140 9.03 11.18 -10.87
C ALA A 140 8.44 11.28 -9.45
N ARG A 141 7.11 11.14 -9.30
CA ARG A 141 6.41 11.17 -8.00
C ARG A 141 6.10 9.78 -7.44
N THR A 142 6.68 8.73 -8.02
CA THR A 142 6.42 7.34 -7.62
C THR A 142 6.83 7.12 -6.17
N VAL A 143 6.09 6.25 -5.49
CA VAL A 143 6.44 5.74 -4.15
C VAL A 143 7.19 4.41 -4.23
N MET A 144 7.28 3.79 -5.41
CA MET A 144 8.12 2.63 -5.62
C MET A 144 9.59 3.05 -5.48
N PRO A 145 10.35 2.46 -4.54
CA PRO A 145 11.73 2.84 -4.30
C PRO A 145 12.65 2.30 -5.40
N ASP A 146 13.84 2.90 -5.49
CA ASP A 146 14.99 2.23 -6.13
C ASP A 146 15.45 1.09 -5.22
N LEU A 147 15.43 -0.14 -5.76
CA LEU A 147 15.77 -1.36 -5.04
C LEU A 147 17.27 -1.73 -5.14
N PHE A 148 18.09 -0.85 -5.73
CA PHE A 148 19.54 -1.04 -5.89
C PHE A 148 19.89 -2.39 -6.54
N LEU A 149 19.17 -2.72 -7.63
CA LEU A 149 19.27 -4.00 -8.35
C LEU A 149 20.45 -4.01 -9.32
N ASP A 150 21.65 -3.68 -8.84
CA ASP A 150 22.88 -3.74 -9.64
C ASP A 150 23.31 -5.18 -9.91
N PRO A 151 24.05 -5.45 -11.01
CA PRO A 151 24.51 -6.80 -11.33
C PRO A 151 25.24 -7.45 -10.17
N ILE A 152 24.87 -8.70 -9.87
CA ILE A 152 25.49 -9.48 -8.80
C ILE A 152 26.62 -10.29 -9.41
N GLU A 153 27.83 -10.13 -8.87
CA GLU A 153 28.99 -10.94 -9.24
C GLU A 153 29.24 -12.02 -8.19
N LYS A 154 29.24 -13.28 -8.64
CA LYS A 154 29.73 -14.40 -7.85
C LYS A 154 31.22 -14.57 -8.12
N LYS A 155 32.01 -14.54 -7.05
CA LYS A 155 33.46 -14.73 -7.12
C LYS A 155 33.83 -16.10 -6.57
N ASP A 156 34.83 -16.73 -7.16
CA ASP A 156 35.43 -17.94 -6.60
C ASP A 156 36.33 -17.62 -5.40
N VAL A 157 36.93 -18.65 -4.80
CA VAL A 157 37.86 -18.52 -3.66
C VAL A 157 39.10 -17.68 -3.98
N THR A 158 39.41 -17.45 -5.25
CA THR A 158 40.54 -16.61 -5.71
C THR A 158 40.13 -15.16 -5.96
N GLY A 159 38.85 -14.83 -5.79
CA GLY A 159 38.30 -13.49 -6.04
C GLY A 159 37.96 -13.23 -7.51
N LYS A 160 38.06 -14.23 -8.39
CA LYS A 160 37.71 -14.10 -9.81
C LYS A 160 36.20 -14.22 -10.00
N VAL A 161 35.62 -13.33 -10.78
CA VAL A 161 34.20 -13.40 -11.16
C VAL A 161 33.98 -14.62 -12.04
N VAL A 162 33.16 -15.56 -11.56
CA VAL A 162 32.77 -16.79 -12.27
C VAL A 162 31.36 -16.71 -12.83
N GLU A 163 30.51 -15.87 -12.26
CA GLU A 163 29.13 -15.68 -12.68
C GLU A 163 28.73 -14.22 -12.44
N ARG A 164 27.98 -13.65 -13.38
CA ARG A 164 27.42 -12.31 -13.25
C ARG A 164 25.95 -12.35 -13.66
N THR A 165 25.05 -11.98 -12.76
CA THR A 165 23.60 -12.00 -12.99
C THR A 165 23.01 -10.59 -12.95
N ASP A 166 21.86 -10.41 -13.59
CA ASP A 166 21.09 -9.16 -13.54
C ASP A 166 19.82 -9.37 -12.70
N PRO A 167 19.79 -8.87 -11.45
CA PRO A 167 18.65 -9.07 -10.57
C PRO A 167 17.33 -8.51 -11.11
N ALA A 168 17.37 -7.41 -11.87
CA ALA A 168 16.16 -6.83 -12.46
C ALA A 168 15.61 -7.75 -13.57
N ALA A 169 16.48 -8.31 -14.40
CA ALA A 169 16.09 -9.26 -15.44
C ALA A 169 15.55 -10.57 -14.84
N ASP A 170 16.20 -11.08 -13.79
CA ASP A 170 15.76 -12.28 -13.07
C ASP A 170 14.35 -12.08 -12.48
N ILE A 171 14.10 -10.96 -11.79
CA ILE A 171 12.77 -10.65 -11.23
C ILE A 171 11.71 -10.50 -12.33
N VAL A 172 12.04 -9.85 -13.46
CA VAL A 172 11.11 -9.72 -14.60
C VAL A 172 10.77 -11.09 -15.19
N ALA A 173 11.76 -11.95 -15.37
CA ALA A 173 11.54 -13.31 -15.85
C ALA A 173 10.57 -14.06 -14.92
N TYR A 174 10.77 -13.96 -13.59
CA TYR A 174 9.86 -14.54 -12.62
C TYR A 174 8.43 -13.98 -12.75
N LEU A 175 8.25 -12.66 -12.70
CA LEU A 175 6.92 -12.02 -12.74
C LEU A 175 6.16 -12.27 -14.05
N LEU A 176 6.87 -12.51 -15.15
CA LEU A 176 6.27 -12.79 -16.46
C LEU A 176 6.20 -14.28 -16.79
N SER A 177 6.71 -15.16 -15.92
CA SER A 177 6.61 -16.62 -16.10
C SER A 177 5.28 -17.21 -15.62
N GLY A 178 4.51 -16.45 -14.83
CA GLY A 178 3.23 -16.89 -14.28
C GLY A 178 2.19 -17.18 -15.38
N LYS A 179 1.50 -18.32 -15.26
CA LYS A 179 0.30 -18.62 -16.06
C LYS A 179 -0.89 -17.93 -15.41
N THR A 180 -1.67 -17.19 -16.18
CA THR A 180 -2.91 -16.56 -15.70
C THR A 180 -4.02 -16.76 -16.72
N SER A 181 -5.24 -16.97 -16.23
CA SER A 181 -6.46 -16.96 -17.05
C SER A 181 -6.90 -15.53 -17.40
N TRP A 182 -6.37 -14.52 -16.70
CA TRP A 182 -6.72 -13.12 -16.96
C TRP A 182 -6.22 -12.66 -18.32
N GLN A 183 -7.13 -12.12 -19.13
CA GLN A 183 -6.82 -11.49 -20.40
C GLN A 183 -7.55 -10.15 -20.57
N PRO A 184 -6.92 -9.17 -21.22
CA PRO A 184 -7.57 -7.89 -21.50
C PRO A 184 -8.79 -8.12 -22.40
N GLN A 185 -9.97 -7.72 -21.91
CA GLN A 185 -11.20 -7.74 -22.70
C GLN A 185 -11.24 -6.48 -23.57
N VAL A 186 -11.11 -6.64 -24.89
CA VAL A 186 -11.27 -5.53 -25.84
C VAL A 186 -12.75 -5.49 -26.26
N PRO A 187 -13.51 -4.44 -25.89
CA PRO A 187 -14.91 -4.35 -26.26
C PRO A 187 -15.05 -4.27 -27.79
N SER A 188 -15.99 -5.05 -28.35
CA SER A 188 -16.41 -4.87 -29.74
C SER A 188 -17.24 -3.60 -29.87
N VAL A 189 -16.82 -2.68 -30.74
CA VAL A 189 -17.48 -1.38 -30.95
C VAL A 189 -18.12 -1.33 -32.33
N ASP A 190 -19.45 -1.28 -32.37
CA ASP A 190 -20.21 -1.02 -33.60
C ASP A 190 -20.04 0.45 -34.04
N PRO A 191 -19.63 0.73 -35.30
CA PRO A 191 -19.59 2.08 -35.84
C PRO A 191 -20.92 2.86 -35.69
N GLY A 192 -22.07 2.18 -35.78
CA GLY A 192 -23.37 2.80 -35.56
C GLY A 192 -23.56 3.30 -34.12
N ALA A 193 -23.00 2.61 -33.14
CA ALA A 193 -22.99 3.03 -31.74
C ALA A 193 -22.13 4.28 -31.51
N VAL A 194 -21.00 4.41 -32.22
CA VAL A 194 -20.12 5.59 -32.17
C VAL A 194 -20.89 6.85 -32.59
N ASP A 195 -21.60 6.79 -33.72
CA ASP A 195 -22.36 7.93 -34.22
C ASP A 195 -23.54 8.31 -33.32
N LYS A 196 -24.22 7.31 -32.73
CA LYS A 196 -25.30 7.55 -31.76
C LYS A 196 -24.78 8.21 -30.49
N LEU A 197 -23.65 7.75 -29.94
CA LEU A 197 -23.08 8.34 -28.73
C LEU A 197 -22.56 9.78 -29.00
N LEU A 198 -21.99 10.01 -30.19
CA LEU A 198 -21.59 11.35 -30.62
C LEU A 198 -22.77 12.32 -30.63
N GLU A 199 -23.92 11.89 -31.15
CA GLU A 199 -25.15 12.70 -31.12
C GLU A 199 -25.61 13.00 -29.69
N VAL A 200 -25.59 12.00 -28.80
CA VAL A 200 -25.96 12.19 -27.39
C VAL A 200 -25.07 13.27 -26.75
N TYR A 201 -23.75 13.22 -26.98
CA TYR A 201 -22.82 14.19 -26.40
C TYR A 201 -22.88 15.58 -27.02
N LEU A 202 -23.18 15.68 -28.33
CA LEU A 202 -23.33 16.98 -29.01
C LEU A 202 -24.66 17.66 -28.70
N ARG A 203 -25.72 16.90 -28.39
CA ARG A 203 -27.07 17.45 -28.16
C ARG A 203 -27.11 18.50 -27.05
N ASP A 204 -26.33 18.31 -25.98
CA ASP A 204 -26.34 19.18 -24.79
C ASP A 204 -25.84 20.61 -25.07
N GLY A 205 -25.09 20.84 -26.16
CA GLY A 205 -24.54 22.16 -26.49
C GLY A 205 -24.66 22.59 -27.96
N TYR A 206 -24.96 21.66 -28.86
CA TYR A 206 -24.91 21.87 -30.32
C TYR A 206 -26.12 21.28 -31.04
N ALA A 207 -27.28 21.12 -30.37
CA ALA A 207 -28.47 20.50 -30.95
C ALA A 207 -28.86 21.03 -32.35
N VAL A 208 -28.75 22.34 -32.58
CA VAL A 208 -29.11 22.99 -33.86
C VAL A 208 -28.08 22.70 -34.96
N SER A 209 -26.79 22.65 -34.63
CA SER A 209 -25.69 22.47 -35.59
C SER A 209 -25.13 21.06 -35.63
N MET A 210 -25.67 20.12 -34.86
CA MET A 210 -25.16 18.75 -34.70
C MET A 210 -24.99 18.03 -36.04
N ASN A 211 -25.99 18.10 -36.92
CA ASN A 211 -25.93 17.48 -38.24
C ASN A 211 -24.85 18.10 -39.14
N ASP A 212 -24.58 19.39 -38.98
CA ASP A 212 -23.53 20.10 -39.70
C ASP A 212 -22.14 19.69 -39.19
N ILE A 213 -21.96 19.68 -37.87
CA ILE A 213 -20.72 19.23 -37.20
C ILE A 213 -20.39 17.78 -37.59
N LYS A 214 -21.39 16.89 -37.63
CA LYS A 214 -21.18 15.50 -38.08
C LYS A 214 -20.69 15.40 -39.53
N LYS A 215 -21.15 16.30 -40.40
CA LYS A 215 -20.83 16.30 -41.83
C LYS A 215 -19.49 16.93 -42.16
N ARG A 216 -19.06 17.97 -41.44
CA ARG A 216 -17.85 18.73 -41.79
C ARG A 216 -16.97 19.18 -40.63
N GLY A 217 -17.31 18.83 -39.38
CA GLY A 217 -16.58 19.26 -38.18
C GLY A 217 -16.61 20.77 -37.95
N PHE A 218 -15.64 21.27 -37.19
CA PHE A 218 -15.43 22.70 -36.98
C PHE A 218 -14.27 23.23 -37.83
N ALA A 219 -14.46 24.40 -38.44
CA ALA A 219 -13.39 25.07 -39.18
C ALA A 219 -12.21 25.41 -38.25
N PRO A 220 -10.95 25.49 -38.72
CA PRO A 220 -9.77 25.76 -37.89
C PRO A 220 -9.92 27.00 -36.98
N ALA A 221 -10.44 28.10 -37.52
CA ALA A 221 -10.64 29.34 -36.77
C ALA A 221 -11.71 29.22 -35.67
N GLN A 222 -12.72 28.36 -35.89
CA GLN A 222 -13.72 28.03 -34.88
C GLN A 222 -13.10 27.13 -33.81
N ALA A 223 -12.46 26.04 -34.22
CA ALA A 223 -11.83 25.06 -33.33
C ALA A 223 -10.79 25.70 -32.39
N ALA A 224 -10.00 26.65 -32.87
CA ALA A 224 -9.01 27.39 -32.08
C ALA A 224 -9.61 28.23 -30.93
N ARG A 225 -10.91 28.56 -31.02
CA ARG A 225 -11.63 29.32 -29.99
C ARG A 225 -12.40 28.42 -29.01
N LEU A 226 -12.55 27.13 -29.33
CA LEU A 226 -13.27 26.18 -28.49
C LEU A 226 -12.43 25.83 -27.26
N GLN A 227 -13.00 26.08 -26.08
CA GLN A 227 -12.37 25.73 -24.81
C GLN A 227 -12.83 24.34 -24.31
N GLY A 228 -13.93 23.82 -24.86
CA GLY A 228 -14.50 22.53 -24.49
C GLY A 228 -13.87 21.33 -25.20
N HIS A 229 -14.51 20.17 -25.06
CA HIS A 229 -14.04 18.92 -25.64
C HIS A 229 -14.20 18.87 -27.16
N GLU A 230 -15.14 19.64 -27.70
CA GLU A 230 -15.45 19.77 -29.12
C GLU A 230 -14.27 20.25 -29.98
N ARG A 231 -13.21 20.78 -29.37
CA ARG A 231 -11.95 21.09 -30.06
C ARG A 231 -11.35 19.88 -30.78
N GLU A 232 -11.60 18.66 -30.29
CA GLU A 232 -11.16 17.41 -30.92
C GLU A 232 -11.87 17.14 -32.27
N LEU A 233 -12.96 17.85 -32.55
CA LEU A 233 -13.74 17.79 -33.80
C LEU A 233 -13.34 18.88 -34.81
N GLY A 234 -12.23 19.59 -34.56
CA GLY A 234 -11.62 20.48 -35.54
C GLY A 234 -11.09 19.72 -36.75
N VAL A 235 -11.26 20.30 -37.93
CA VAL A 235 -10.76 19.76 -39.22
C VAL A 235 -9.83 20.77 -39.88
N SER A 236 -9.06 20.31 -40.88
CA SER A 236 -8.29 21.22 -41.73
C SER A 236 -9.22 22.13 -42.55
N GLN A 237 -8.71 23.28 -43.04
CA GLN A 237 -9.51 24.18 -43.87
C GLN A 237 -9.99 23.47 -45.15
N GLU A 238 -9.11 22.68 -45.77
CA GLU A 238 -9.41 21.88 -46.95
C GLU A 238 -10.54 20.88 -46.70
N ASP A 239 -10.45 20.10 -45.61
CA ASP A 239 -11.49 19.12 -45.27
C ASP A 239 -12.84 19.80 -44.92
N TYR A 240 -12.79 20.99 -44.29
CA TYR A 240 -13.99 21.77 -43.97
C TYR A 240 -14.71 22.26 -45.22
N ASP A 241 -13.98 22.86 -46.15
CA ASP A 241 -14.51 23.40 -47.40
C ASP A 241 -15.03 22.29 -48.32
N ALA A 242 -14.32 21.15 -48.34
CA ALA A 242 -14.75 19.93 -49.03
C ALA A 242 -15.92 19.20 -48.35
N LYS A 243 -16.36 19.65 -47.16
CA LYS A 243 -17.41 19.01 -46.34
C LYS A 243 -17.15 17.53 -46.11
N LYS A 244 -15.90 17.18 -45.84
CA LYS A 244 -15.51 15.80 -45.59
C LYS A 244 -16.05 15.35 -44.23
N PRO A 245 -16.68 14.17 -44.14
CA PRO A 245 -17.21 13.67 -42.87
C PRO A 245 -16.09 13.43 -41.86
N LEU A 246 -16.42 13.58 -40.57
CA LEU A 246 -15.52 13.28 -39.47
C LEU A 246 -15.01 11.84 -39.57
N SER A 247 -13.70 11.66 -39.51
CA SER A 247 -13.09 10.33 -39.42
C SER A 247 -13.47 9.63 -38.11
N GLN A 248 -13.47 8.30 -38.10
CA GLN A 248 -13.73 7.52 -36.89
C GLN A 248 -12.73 7.89 -35.78
N ALA A 249 -11.46 8.09 -36.09
CA ALA A 249 -10.44 8.52 -35.14
C ALA A 249 -10.78 9.88 -34.48
N GLN A 250 -11.27 10.86 -35.24
CA GLN A 250 -11.72 12.15 -34.68
C GLN A 250 -12.91 11.98 -33.73
N LYS A 251 -13.89 11.17 -34.11
CA LYS A 251 -15.04 10.86 -33.26
C LYS A 251 -14.59 10.19 -31.96
N MET A 252 -13.72 9.19 -32.04
CA MET A 252 -13.20 8.47 -30.87
C MET A 252 -12.37 9.38 -29.96
N ARG A 253 -11.54 10.29 -30.49
CA ARG A 253 -10.83 11.27 -29.65
C ARG A 253 -11.77 12.20 -28.89
N TYR A 254 -12.80 12.74 -29.57
CA TYR A 254 -13.81 13.57 -28.91
C TYR A 254 -14.57 12.78 -27.83
N LEU A 255 -15.06 11.60 -28.18
CA LEU A 255 -15.79 10.72 -27.26
C LEU A 255 -14.91 10.37 -26.06
N GLY A 256 -13.66 9.97 -26.27
CA GLY A 256 -12.73 9.60 -25.21
C GLY A 256 -12.44 10.75 -24.27
N ARG A 257 -12.14 11.94 -24.81
CA ARG A 257 -11.98 13.16 -24.02
C ARG A 257 -13.22 13.48 -23.20
N LYS A 258 -14.41 13.36 -23.81
CA LYS A 258 -15.68 13.65 -23.14
C LYS A 258 -16.02 12.60 -22.08
N SER A 259 -15.67 11.32 -22.29
CA SER A 259 -15.86 10.24 -21.32
C SER A 259 -14.89 10.37 -20.13
N ILE A 260 -13.61 10.69 -20.36
CA ILE A 260 -12.65 11.03 -19.28
C ILE A 260 -13.19 12.19 -18.44
N ALA A 261 -13.75 13.21 -19.09
CA ALA A 261 -14.37 14.34 -18.43
C ALA A 261 -15.61 13.93 -17.61
N LYS A 262 -16.48 13.11 -18.21
CA LYS A 262 -17.74 12.61 -17.65
C LYS A 262 -17.54 11.77 -16.39
N TYR A 263 -16.48 10.97 -16.34
CA TYR A 263 -16.15 10.11 -15.19
C TYR A 263 -15.14 10.72 -14.23
N GLY A 264 -14.53 11.85 -14.57
CA GLY A 264 -13.60 12.54 -13.68
C GLY A 264 -12.26 11.81 -13.50
N CYS A 265 -11.80 11.05 -14.50
CA CYS A 265 -10.59 10.23 -14.35
C CYS A 265 -9.33 11.07 -14.01
N TYR A 266 -9.30 12.33 -14.45
CA TYR A 266 -8.26 13.32 -14.13
C TYR A 266 -8.21 13.72 -12.64
N GLY A 267 -9.25 13.41 -11.86
CA GLY A 267 -9.24 13.61 -10.41
C GLY A 267 -8.32 12.64 -9.67
N CYS A 268 -8.01 11.49 -10.29
CA CYS A 268 -7.11 10.47 -9.73
C CYS A 268 -5.84 10.26 -10.57
N HIS A 269 -5.86 10.58 -11.86
CA HIS A 269 -4.74 10.40 -12.79
C HIS A 269 -4.26 11.73 -13.37
N ASP A 270 -2.96 11.87 -13.59
CA ASP A 270 -2.44 12.97 -14.41
C ASP A 270 -2.70 12.63 -15.89
N ILE A 271 -3.59 13.36 -16.56
CA ILE A 271 -3.95 13.13 -17.96
C ILE A 271 -3.65 14.39 -18.77
N PRO A 272 -2.76 14.33 -19.78
CA PRO A 272 -2.46 15.48 -20.63
C PRO A 272 -3.71 16.13 -21.24
N GLY A 273 -3.81 17.44 -21.08
CA GLY A 273 -4.93 18.26 -21.56
C GLY A 273 -6.11 18.37 -20.59
N PHE A 274 -5.96 17.92 -19.33
CA PHE A 274 -6.94 18.08 -18.24
C PHE A 274 -6.40 18.88 -17.04
N GLU A 275 -5.30 19.60 -17.21
CA GLU A 275 -4.61 20.35 -16.15
C GLU A 275 -5.51 21.43 -15.51
N ASP A 276 -6.39 22.04 -16.31
CA ASP A 276 -7.35 23.07 -15.87
C ASP A 276 -8.76 22.51 -15.59
N ALA A 277 -8.93 21.18 -15.59
CA ALA A 277 -10.22 20.56 -15.39
C ALA A 277 -10.72 20.77 -13.96
N LYS A 278 -11.99 21.17 -13.82
CA LYS A 278 -12.64 21.36 -12.51
C LYS A 278 -13.01 20.00 -11.92
N SER A 279 -12.99 19.89 -10.59
CA SER A 279 -13.50 18.70 -9.90
C SER A 279 -14.95 18.39 -10.33
N ILE A 280 -15.24 17.10 -10.51
CA ILE A 280 -16.56 16.61 -10.89
C ILE A 280 -17.54 16.51 -9.72
N GLY A 281 -17.01 16.28 -8.51
CA GLY A 281 -17.82 16.06 -7.31
C GLY A 281 -18.25 17.36 -6.65
N THR A 282 -19.43 17.34 -6.02
CA THR A 282 -19.83 18.41 -5.10
C THR A 282 -18.91 18.40 -3.87
N SER A 283 -18.66 19.57 -3.28
CA SER A 283 -17.93 19.65 -2.02
C SER A 283 -18.62 18.82 -0.92
N LEU A 284 -17.82 18.15 -0.09
CA LEU A 284 -18.28 17.41 1.09
C LEU A 284 -18.12 18.20 2.39
N ALA A 285 -17.61 19.43 2.34
CA ALA A 285 -17.16 20.17 3.52
C ALA A 285 -18.26 20.44 4.57
N ASP A 286 -19.53 20.54 4.15
CA ASP A 286 -20.71 20.80 4.99
C ASP A 286 -21.68 19.60 5.04
N TRP A 287 -21.25 18.43 4.56
CA TRP A 287 -22.12 17.28 4.39
C TRP A 287 -22.77 16.84 5.71
N GLY A 288 -22.04 16.85 6.82
CA GLY A 288 -22.52 16.51 8.16
C GLY A 288 -23.66 17.39 8.68
N ARG A 289 -23.93 18.53 8.03
CA ARG A 289 -25.07 19.42 8.34
C ARG A 289 -26.17 19.39 7.30
N LYS A 290 -25.97 18.69 6.18
CA LYS A 290 -26.96 18.63 5.11
C LYS A 290 -28.28 18.09 5.64
N ASP A 291 -29.36 18.87 5.52
CA ASP A 291 -30.67 18.41 5.95
C ASP A 291 -31.04 17.12 5.19
N PRO A 292 -31.48 16.04 5.88
CA PRO A 292 -31.88 14.80 5.20
C PRO A 292 -32.98 15.02 4.15
N GLY A 293 -33.86 16.01 4.32
CA GLY A 293 -34.87 16.39 3.31
C GLY A 293 -34.29 16.96 2.01
N LYS A 294 -32.99 17.30 1.98
CA LYS A 294 -32.25 17.70 0.77
C LYS A 294 -31.54 16.51 0.10
N LEU A 295 -31.78 15.29 0.56
CA LEU A 295 -31.27 14.06 -0.04
C LEU A 295 -32.39 13.38 -0.81
N ALA A 296 -32.11 13.02 -2.06
CA ALA A 296 -33.06 12.31 -2.91
C ALA A 296 -32.90 10.80 -2.68
N PHE A 297 -33.76 10.22 -1.83
CA PHE A 297 -33.77 8.77 -1.57
C PHE A 297 -34.38 7.96 -2.71
N GLU A 298 -35.10 8.60 -3.64
CA GLU A 298 -35.65 7.99 -4.85
C GLU A 298 -36.47 6.72 -4.54
N HIS A 299 -36.26 5.62 -5.28
CA HIS A 299 -36.93 4.32 -5.07
C HIS A 299 -36.03 3.31 -4.37
N ILE A 300 -35.25 3.77 -3.38
CA ILE A 300 -34.22 2.92 -2.78
C ILE A 300 -34.81 1.76 -1.96
N ASN A 301 -35.96 1.96 -1.32
CA ASN A 301 -36.60 0.90 -0.54
C ASN A 301 -37.11 -0.22 -1.45
N GLU A 302 -37.66 0.13 -2.63
CA GLU A 302 -38.08 -0.82 -3.66
C GLU A 302 -36.89 -1.53 -4.30
N PHE A 303 -35.77 -0.83 -4.49
CA PHE A 303 -34.52 -1.44 -4.93
C PHE A 303 -34.08 -2.54 -3.95
N LEU A 304 -34.07 -2.27 -2.64
CA LEU A 304 -33.64 -3.24 -1.61
C LEU A 304 -34.61 -4.42 -1.48
N ALA A 305 -35.91 -4.17 -1.61
CA ALA A 305 -36.93 -5.23 -1.53
C ALA A 305 -36.89 -6.17 -2.76
N GLY A 306 -36.61 -5.64 -3.96
CA GLY A 306 -36.55 -6.42 -5.20
C GLY A 306 -35.20 -7.09 -5.45
N HIS A 307 -34.12 -6.60 -4.85
CA HIS A 307 -32.76 -7.15 -4.97
C HIS A 307 -32.35 -7.84 -3.68
N GLY A 308 -33.30 -8.61 -3.11
CA GLY A 308 -33.30 -9.20 -1.78
C GLY A 308 -31.92 -9.38 -1.16
N HIS A 309 -31.68 -8.60 -0.11
CA HIS A 309 -30.71 -8.95 0.91
C HIS A 309 -31.04 -10.35 1.43
N GLY A 310 -30.03 -11.22 1.53
CA GLY A 310 -30.17 -12.54 2.16
C GLY A 310 -30.73 -12.38 3.57
N HIS A 311 -32.05 -12.54 3.72
CA HIS A 311 -32.70 -12.54 5.00
C HIS A 311 -32.32 -13.82 5.73
N ALA A 312 -31.57 -13.64 6.82
CA ALA A 312 -31.61 -14.57 7.93
C ALA A 312 -33.05 -14.61 8.48
N SER A 313 -33.83 -15.59 8.05
CA SER A 313 -35.07 -15.98 8.72
C SER A 313 -35.28 -17.48 8.61
N HIS A 314 -35.17 -18.14 9.77
CA HIS A 314 -35.76 -19.42 10.17
C HIS A 314 -35.93 -20.54 9.12
N ALA A 315 -35.14 -21.60 9.33
CA ALA A 315 -35.35 -22.99 8.93
C ALA A 315 -36.62 -23.32 8.11
N ASP A 316 -36.42 -23.62 6.82
CA ASP A 316 -37.02 -24.80 6.21
C ASP A 316 -36.10 -25.34 5.11
N GLN A 317 -35.95 -26.65 5.06
CA GLN A 317 -35.10 -27.36 4.11
C GLN A 317 -35.83 -27.47 2.76
N SER A 318 -35.32 -26.84 1.71
CA SER A 318 -35.59 -27.32 0.35
C SER A 318 -34.41 -27.02 -0.58
N HIS A 319 -34.17 -27.96 -1.47
CA HIS A 319 -32.94 -28.20 -2.21
C HIS A 319 -32.60 -27.12 -3.23
N GLY A 320 -31.30 -26.97 -3.45
CA GLY A 320 -30.68 -25.92 -4.25
C GLY A 320 -31.05 -25.92 -5.72
N ASP A 321 -31.27 -24.71 -6.22
CA ASP A 321 -30.82 -24.28 -7.54
C ASP A 321 -30.00 -23.00 -7.31
N GLU A 322 -28.69 -23.09 -7.53
CA GLU A 322 -27.77 -21.96 -7.40
C GLU A 322 -28.02 -20.98 -8.55
N ALA A 323 -28.75 -19.91 -8.25
CA ALA A 323 -28.72 -18.71 -9.09
C ALA A 323 -27.42 -17.96 -8.80
N GLU A 324 -26.41 -18.23 -9.61
CA GLU A 324 -25.16 -17.47 -9.68
C GLU A 324 -25.46 -15.95 -9.78
N PRO A 325 -24.89 -15.11 -8.89
CA PRO A 325 -25.02 -13.67 -9.02
C PRO A 325 -24.25 -13.21 -10.26
N SER A 326 -24.99 -12.83 -11.31
CA SER A 326 -24.44 -12.27 -12.53
C SER A 326 -23.95 -10.83 -12.32
N SER A 327 -22.92 -10.64 -11.50
CA SER A 327 -22.06 -9.47 -11.68
C SER A 327 -20.91 -9.92 -12.55
N ALA A 328 -20.75 -9.27 -13.71
CA ALA A 328 -19.57 -9.35 -14.56
C ALA A 328 -18.34 -8.77 -13.83
N ASP A 329 -17.98 -9.35 -12.68
CA ASP A 329 -16.62 -9.34 -12.25
C ASP A 329 -15.85 -10.07 -13.34
N HIS A 330 -14.88 -9.38 -13.93
CA HIS A 330 -13.80 -10.01 -14.69
C HIS A 330 -12.99 -10.87 -13.71
N ALA A 331 -13.64 -11.92 -13.19
CA ALA A 331 -13.20 -12.72 -12.09
C ALA A 331 -11.99 -13.50 -12.58
N VAL A 332 -10.83 -12.99 -12.22
CA VAL A 332 -9.65 -13.83 -12.05
C VAL A 332 -10.10 -15.01 -11.18
N GLU A 333 -9.88 -16.25 -11.64
CA GLU A 333 -10.36 -17.44 -10.94
C GLU A 333 -9.97 -17.40 -9.45
N ALA A 334 -10.86 -17.88 -8.57
CA ALA A 334 -10.59 -17.93 -7.14
C ALA A 334 -9.28 -18.73 -6.90
N GLY A 335 -8.24 -18.03 -6.43
CA GLY A 335 -6.91 -18.62 -6.19
C GLY A 335 -5.77 -18.07 -7.06
N GLU A 336 -6.05 -17.28 -8.10
CA GLU A 336 -5.00 -16.67 -8.96
C GLU A 336 -4.41 -15.36 -8.40
N LEU A 337 -5.08 -14.73 -7.42
CA LEU A 337 -4.60 -13.54 -6.71
C LEU A 337 -4.26 -13.90 -5.26
N ALA A 338 -3.22 -13.28 -4.70
CA ALA A 338 -2.94 -13.38 -3.28
C ALA A 338 -3.95 -12.61 -2.43
N ARG A 339 -4.57 -11.55 -2.97
CA ARG A 339 -5.66 -10.83 -2.30
C ARG A 339 -6.90 -10.67 -3.18
N GLY A 340 -8.03 -11.08 -2.64
CA GLY A 340 -9.35 -10.81 -3.21
C GLY A 340 -9.76 -9.33 -3.11
N SER A 341 -10.91 -9.01 -3.70
CA SER A 341 -11.53 -7.69 -3.55
C SER A 341 -11.93 -7.47 -2.08
N ASN A 342 -11.64 -6.30 -1.50
CA ASN A 342 -12.16 -5.91 -0.18
C ASN A 342 -13.66 -5.59 -0.22
N PHE A 343 -14.28 -5.58 -1.40
CA PHE A 343 -15.71 -5.33 -1.53
C PHE A 343 -16.53 -6.48 -0.93
N ASP A 344 -17.36 -6.17 0.06
CA ASP A 344 -18.52 -6.98 0.42
C ASP A 344 -19.80 -6.26 0.00
N ASP A 345 -20.89 -6.98 -0.23
CA ASP A 345 -22.20 -6.35 -0.52
C ASP A 345 -23.09 -6.25 0.72
N GLN A 346 -22.52 -6.27 1.93
CA GLN A 346 -23.30 -6.31 3.15
C GLN A 346 -23.91 -4.94 3.48
N MET A 347 -25.12 -4.97 4.04
CA MET A 347 -25.74 -3.82 4.70
C MET A 347 -26.14 -4.23 6.12
N PRO A 348 -25.35 -3.87 7.14
CA PRO A 348 -25.73 -4.12 8.53
C PRO A 348 -27.08 -3.48 8.85
N GLY A 349 -27.90 -4.16 9.67
CA GLY A 349 -29.28 -3.74 9.98
C GLY A 349 -29.38 -2.33 10.57
N PHE A 350 -28.32 -1.84 11.23
CA PHE A 350 -28.23 -0.43 11.63
C PHE A 350 -28.35 0.52 10.42
N TYR A 351 -27.56 0.32 9.36
CA TYR A 351 -27.57 1.19 8.19
C TYR A 351 -28.85 1.06 7.36
N GLU A 352 -29.40 -0.16 7.28
CA GLU A 352 -30.70 -0.41 6.68
C GLU A 352 -31.80 0.38 7.40
N HIS A 353 -31.86 0.29 8.74
CA HIS A 353 -32.79 1.06 9.54
C HIS A 353 -32.60 2.59 9.36
N GLN A 354 -31.35 3.06 9.33
CA GLN A 354 -31.05 4.48 9.08
C GLN A 354 -31.51 4.92 7.68
N LEU A 355 -31.39 4.06 6.67
CA LEU A 355 -31.79 4.35 5.29
C LEU A 355 -33.32 4.44 5.18
N HIS A 356 -34.05 3.47 5.75
CA HIS A 356 -35.52 3.50 5.82
C HIS A 356 -36.04 4.72 6.59
N SER A 357 -35.33 5.13 7.64
CA SER A 357 -35.62 6.34 8.41
C SER A 357 -35.23 7.64 7.70
N HIS A 358 -34.84 7.58 6.42
CA HIS A 358 -34.41 8.72 5.60
C HIS A 358 -33.27 9.52 6.25
N ASN A 359 -32.34 8.83 6.91
CA ASN A 359 -31.19 9.46 7.53
C ASN A 359 -30.00 9.54 6.56
N ARG A 360 -29.24 10.62 6.70
CA ARG A 360 -27.90 10.83 6.13
C ARG A 360 -27.01 9.59 6.21
N THR A 361 -26.95 8.94 7.37
CA THR A 361 -26.05 7.80 7.62
C THR A 361 -26.35 6.63 6.68
N GLY A 362 -27.62 6.22 6.58
CA GLY A 362 -28.04 5.16 5.67
C GLY A 362 -27.88 5.57 4.20
N PHE A 363 -28.15 6.84 3.88
CA PHE A 363 -27.94 7.37 2.53
C PHE A 363 -26.49 7.24 2.06
N ILE A 364 -25.51 7.65 2.88
CA ILE A 364 -24.09 7.51 2.49
C ILE A 364 -23.73 6.04 2.37
N TYR A 365 -24.14 5.20 3.32
CA TYR A 365 -23.80 3.78 3.29
C TYR A 365 -24.21 3.15 1.96
N GLN A 366 -25.45 3.37 1.54
CA GLN A 366 -25.95 2.85 0.27
C GLN A 366 -25.28 3.51 -0.95
N LYS A 367 -24.90 4.80 -0.88
CA LYS A 367 -24.09 5.44 -1.92
C LYS A 367 -22.70 4.83 -2.06
N LEU A 368 -22.07 4.40 -0.96
CA LEU A 368 -20.75 3.76 -0.99
C LEU A 368 -20.83 2.29 -1.43
N ARG A 369 -21.90 1.58 -1.04
CA ARG A 369 -22.14 0.17 -1.41
C ARG A 369 -22.58 0.02 -2.88
N ALA A 370 -23.66 0.70 -3.26
CA ALA A 370 -24.28 0.59 -4.58
C ALA A 370 -24.69 1.98 -5.11
N PRO A 371 -23.73 2.82 -5.55
CA PRO A 371 -23.95 4.25 -5.85
C PRO A 371 -25.05 4.53 -6.89
N ARG A 372 -25.15 3.66 -7.90
CA ARG A 372 -26.11 3.80 -9.00
C ARG A 372 -27.51 3.29 -8.67
N SER A 373 -27.71 2.60 -7.54
CA SER A 373 -29.04 2.11 -7.10
C SER A 373 -30.11 3.20 -7.01
N TYR A 374 -29.72 4.46 -6.80
CA TYR A 374 -30.65 5.60 -6.77
C TYR A 374 -31.21 5.99 -8.16
N ASP A 375 -30.67 5.46 -9.25
CA ASP A 375 -31.29 5.60 -10.58
C ASP A 375 -32.39 4.54 -10.82
N TYR A 376 -32.57 3.58 -9.90
CA TYR A 376 -33.63 2.58 -9.97
C TYR A 376 -35.01 3.23 -10.15
N HIS A 377 -35.71 2.85 -11.22
CA HIS A 377 -37.00 3.41 -11.63
C HIS A 377 -37.03 4.96 -11.81
N LYS A 378 -35.87 5.62 -11.93
CA LYS A 378 -35.75 7.06 -12.17
C LYS A 378 -35.12 7.42 -13.51
N THR A 379 -34.85 6.45 -14.38
CA THR A 379 -34.19 6.68 -15.67
C THR A 379 -35.11 7.06 -16.82
N GLU A 380 -36.43 6.87 -16.70
CA GLU A 380 -37.39 7.11 -17.81
C GLU A 380 -37.37 8.55 -18.33
N ASN A 381 -37.10 9.52 -17.45
CA ASN A 381 -36.99 10.95 -17.79
C ASN A 381 -35.55 11.47 -17.78
N LYS A 382 -34.54 10.58 -17.75
CA LYS A 382 -33.12 10.95 -17.75
C LYS A 382 -32.45 10.46 -19.03
N THR A 383 -31.81 11.38 -19.75
CA THR A 383 -30.88 11.02 -20.81
C THR A 383 -29.69 10.25 -20.26
N TYR A 384 -28.95 9.59 -21.14
CA TYR A 384 -27.76 8.82 -20.78
C TYR A 384 -26.71 9.66 -20.01
N ASN A 385 -26.59 10.97 -20.31
CA ASN A 385 -25.65 11.87 -19.64
C ASN A 385 -26.11 12.37 -18.27
N GLU A 386 -27.41 12.33 -17.97
CA GLU A 386 -27.97 12.85 -16.71
C GLU A 386 -27.95 11.83 -15.57
N ARG A 387 -27.51 10.59 -15.85
CA ARG A 387 -27.44 9.49 -14.90
C ARG A 387 -26.30 9.65 -13.90
N LEU A 388 -26.43 8.93 -12.79
CA LEU A 388 -25.41 8.86 -11.76
C LEU A 388 -24.14 8.19 -12.29
N ARG A 389 -23.01 8.83 -11.99
CA ARG A 389 -21.69 8.47 -12.52
C ARG A 389 -20.72 8.05 -11.43
N MET A 390 -21.15 8.09 -10.16
CA MET A 390 -20.33 7.68 -9.03
C MET A 390 -19.95 6.20 -9.20
N PRO A 391 -18.65 5.87 -9.20
CA PRO A 391 -18.19 4.50 -9.38
C PRO A 391 -18.35 3.70 -8.08
N ARG A 392 -18.35 2.37 -8.20
CA ARG A 392 -18.38 1.45 -7.05
C ARG A 392 -16.95 1.21 -6.57
N PHE A 393 -16.66 1.63 -5.34
CA PHE A 393 -15.36 1.42 -4.72
C PHE A 393 -15.29 0.04 -4.07
N PRO A 394 -14.13 -0.64 -4.08
CA PRO A 394 -13.98 -1.96 -3.48
C PRO A 394 -13.81 -1.87 -1.95
N PHE A 395 -14.78 -1.26 -1.27
CA PHE A 395 -14.77 -1.05 0.18
C PHE A 395 -15.44 -2.20 0.93
N SER A 396 -14.85 -2.62 2.05
CA SER A 396 -15.54 -3.46 3.02
C SER A 396 -16.57 -2.64 3.81
N THR A 397 -17.34 -3.31 4.65
CA THR A 397 -18.25 -2.69 5.60
C THR A 397 -17.49 -1.71 6.50
N GLU A 398 -16.35 -2.11 7.07
CA GLU A 398 -15.51 -1.29 7.94
C GLU A 398 -14.96 -0.05 7.21
N ASP A 399 -14.51 -0.22 5.96
CA ASP A 399 -14.07 0.90 5.12
C ASP A 399 -15.20 1.93 4.95
N ARG A 400 -16.43 1.47 4.70
CA ARG A 400 -17.61 2.34 4.58
C ARG A 400 -17.90 3.05 5.89
N GLU A 401 -17.87 2.35 7.02
CA GLU A 401 -18.11 2.97 8.34
C GLU A 401 -17.09 4.08 8.63
N ALA A 402 -15.82 3.84 8.35
CA ALA A 402 -14.75 4.82 8.54
C ALA A 402 -14.97 6.06 7.66
N ILE A 403 -15.33 5.86 6.38
CA ILE A 403 -15.62 6.96 5.45
C ILE A 403 -16.87 7.74 5.90
N ILE A 404 -17.94 7.05 6.29
CA ILE A 404 -19.18 7.67 6.77
C ILE A 404 -18.90 8.52 8.00
N THR A 405 -18.13 8.00 8.95
CA THR A 405 -17.73 8.71 10.17
C THR A 405 -16.98 9.99 9.83
N PHE A 406 -16.02 9.92 8.90
CA PHE A 406 -15.30 11.09 8.42
C PHE A 406 -16.23 12.10 7.74
N VAL A 407 -17.07 11.67 6.79
CA VAL A 407 -17.97 12.53 6.02
C VAL A 407 -19.03 13.19 6.90
N LEU A 408 -19.60 12.47 7.87
CA LEU A 408 -20.52 13.02 8.86
C LEU A 408 -19.87 14.06 9.78
N GLY A 409 -18.55 13.96 9.99
CA GLY A 409 -17.76 14.95 10.72
C GLY A 409 -17.51 16.26 9.96
N LEU A 410 -17.74 16.30 8.64
CA LEU A 410 -17.54 17.49 7.80
C LEU A 410 -18.73 18.45 7.94
N VAL A 411 -18.65 19.36 8.92
CA VAL A 411 -19.74 20.29 9.27
C VAL A 411 -19.47 21.76 8.88
N ALA A 412 -18.43 22.02 8.08
CA ALA A 412 -17.92 23.31 7.60
C ALA A 412 -17.51 24.35 8.66
N ASP A 413 -18.08 24.32 9.87
CA ASP A 413 -17.60 25.15 10.97
C ASP A 413 -16.25 24.64 11.47
N ALA A 414 -15.29 25.55 11.57
CA ALA A 414 -14.05 25.25 12.27
C ALA A 414 -14.38 24.81 13.71
N PRO A 415 -13.75 23.72 14.21
CA PRO A 415 -13.82 23.38 15.62
C PRO A 415 -13.46 24.60 16.47
N ARG A 416 -14.17 24.81 17.59
CA ARG A 416 -13.83 25.91 18.52
C ARG A 416 -12.34 25.85 18.84
N ALA A 417 -11.67 26.99 18.95
CA ALA A 417 -10.21 27.06 19.07
C ALA A 417 -9.61 26.13 20.16
N LYS A 418 -10.35 25.89 21.25
CA LYS A 418 -9.97 24.96 22.34
C LYS A 418 -9.91 23.48 21.94
N TYR A 419 -10.61 23.06 20.89
CA TYR A 419 -10.61 21.71 20.33
C TYR A 419 -9.69 21.57 19.11
N ILE A 420 -9.11 22.67 18.63
CA ILE A 420 -8.11 22.61 17.57
C ILE A 420 -6.82 22.08 18.19
N TYR A 421 -6.45 20.87 17.83
CA TYR A 421 -5.20 20.26 18.25
C TYR A 421 -4.02 21.11 17.77
N ARG A 422 -3.23 21.62 18.73
CA ARG A 422 -2.03 22.43 18.51
C ARG A 422 -0.83 21.69 19.10
N PRO A 423 -0.20 20.79 18.33
CA PRO A 423 0.92 20.01 18.84
C PRO A 423 2.07 20.93 19.22
N LYS A 424 2.81 20.57 20.28
CA LYS A 424 4.10 21.18 20.58
C LYS A 424 5.06 20.94 19.39
N PRO A 425 6.09 21.77 19.16
CA PRO A 425 6.98 21.64 18.00
C PRO A 425 7.56 20.23 17.80
N ARG A 426 7.94 19.55 18.89
CA ARG A 426 8.40 18.15 18.85
C ARG A 426 7.33 17.20 18.32
N GLN A 427 6.11 17.31 18.83
CA GLN A 427 5.00 16.45 18.44
C GLN A 427 4.58 16.71 16.99
N GLN A 428 4.60 17.96 16.54
CA GLN A 428 4.36 18.31 15.15
C GLN A 428 5.39 17.67 14.21
N ALA A 429 6.67 17.65 14.62
CA ALA A 429 7.73 16.98 13.85
C ALA A 429 7.53 15.45 13.80
N VAL A 430 7.11 14.83 14.91
CA VAL A 430 6.77 13.40 14.96
C VAL A 430 5.63 13.08 14.00
N GLU A 431 4.55 13.86 14.02
CA GLU A 431 3.40 13.67 13.12
C GLU A 431 3.77 13.89 11.65
N ALA A 432 4.59 14.89 11.35
CA ALA A 432 5.11 15.08 10.01
C ALA A 432 5.98 13.90 9.55
N GLY A 433 6.81 13.35 10.45
CA GLY A 433 7.61 12.15 10.20
C GLY A 433 6.77 10.91 9.97
N LEU A 434 5.71 10.70 10.77
CA LEU A 434 4.77 9.58 10.59
C LEU A 434 4.12 9.60 9.21
N ARG A 435 3.73 10.78 8.69
CA ARG A 435 3.20 10.90 7.33
C ARG A 435 4.20 10.46 6.26
N VAL A 436 5.50 10.72 6.47
CA VAL A 436 6.56 10.27 5.56
C VAL A 436 6.74 8.76 5.65
N ILE A 437 6.76 8.21 6.87
CA ILE A 437 6.83 6.77 7.14
C ILE A 437 5.68 6.03 6.46
N ASP A 438 4.45 6.53 6.58
CA ASP A 438 3.27 5.93 5.95
C ASP A 438 3.32 6.10 4.43
N LYS A 439 3.68 7.28 3.92
CA LYS A 439 3.74 7.54 2.47
C LYS A 439 4.67 6.57 1.73
N TYR A 440 5.84 6.30 2.29
CA TYR A 440 6.85 5.40 1.71
C TYR A 440 6.81 3.99 2.30
N ASN A 441 5.78 3.68 3.08
CA ASN A 441 5.60 2.38 3.74
C ASN A 441 6.86 1.87 4.45
N CYS A 442 7.60 2.75 5.16
CA CYS A 442 8.83 2.36 5.84
C CYS A 442 8.59 1.24 6.86
N LYS A 443 7.39 1.22 7.47
CA LYS A 443 6.96 0.18 8.39
C LYS A 443 6.73 -1.19 7.73
N GLY A 444 6.54 -1.26 6.42
CA GLY A 444 6.46 -2.54 5.72
C GLY A 444 7.77 -3.33 5.80
N CYS A 445 8.91 -2.63 5.84
CA CYS A 445 10.24 -3.24 5.98
C CYS A 445 10.77 -3.16 7.41
N HIS A 446 10.71 -1.99 8.04
CA HIS A 446 11.39 -1.69 9.30
C HIS A 446 10.47 -1.85 10.51
N VAL A 447 10.97 -2.52 11.55
CA VAL A 447 10.32 -2.51 12.87
C VAL A 447 10.51 -1.13 13.50
N LEU A 448 9.41 -0.45 13.83
CA LEU A 448 9.39 0.90 14.42
C LEU A 448 9.20 0.87 15.94
N THR A 449 8.49 -0.14 16.45
CA THR A 449 8.38 -0.42 17.88
C THR A 449 8.52 -1.91 18.10
N ALA A 450 9.25 -2.28 19.15
CA ALA A 450 9.36 -3.67 19.58
C ALA A 450 8.01 -4.18 20.07
N GLU A 451 7.87 -5.50 20.11
CA GLU A 451 6.78 -6.13 20.85
C GLU A 451 6.98 -5.85 22.35
N THR A 452 5.89 -5.69 23.09
CA THR A 452 5.95 -5.52 24.55
C THR A 452 4.99 -6.47 25.25
N TRP A 453 5.49 -7.20 26.26
CA TRP A 453 4.68 -8.13 27.04
C TRP A 453 4.62 -7.65 28.48
N ASP A 454 3.40 -7.52 29.00
CA ASP A 454 3.17 -7.23 30.41
C ASP A 454 3.08 -8.54 31.16
N LEU A 455 3.94 -8.71 32.16
CA LEU A 455 4.11 -9.94 32.91
C LEU A 455 3.67 -9.75 34.35
N ALA A 456 2.97 -10.74 34.88
CA ALA A 456 2.73 -10.90 36.31
C ALA A 456 3.26 -12.26 36.75
N PHE A 457 4.24 -12.30 37.64
CA PHE A 457 4.99 -13.51 38.01
C PHE A 457 5.22 -13.60 39.52
N PRO A 458 5.34 -14.81 40.10
CA PRO A 458 5.64 -14.95 41.52
C PRO A 458 7.05 -14.44 41.85
N ALA A 459 7.25 -14.03 43.11
CA ALA A 459 8.57 -13.61 43.59
C ALA A 459 9.61 -14.73 43.38
N GLY A 460 10.78 -14.38 42.85
CA GLY A 460 11.86 -15.33 42.57
C GLY A 460 11.75 -16.08 41.24
N ALA A 461 10.70 -15.85 40.43
CA ALA A 461 10.59 -16.45 39.10
C ALA A 461 11.74 -16.05 38.15
N TYR A 462 12.27 -14.84 38.33
CA TYR A 462 13.38 -14.30 37.55
C TYR A 462 14.60 -14.10 38.46
N PRO A 463 15.46 -15.11 38.62
CA PRO A 463 16.69 -14.98 39.41
C PRO A 463 17.68 -14.02 38.75
N PRO A 464 18.67 -13.48 39.47
CA PRO A 464 19.70 -12.63 38.85
C PRO A 464 20.32 -13.34 37.64
N SER A 465 20.44 -12.61 36.52
CA SER A 465 21.05 -13.15 35.30
C SER A 465 22.42 -13.76 35.63
N PRO A 466 22.77 -14.96 35.11
CA PRO A 466 23.98 -15.68 35.49
C PRO A 466 25.23 -14.78 35.45
N PRO A 467 26.15 -14.86 36.44
CA PRO A 467 27.31 -13.97 36.49
C PRO A 467 28.33 -14.24 35.37
N ALA A 468 28.79 -13.15 34.75
CA ALA A 468 30.21 -12.83 34.52
C ALA A 468 30.96 -13.28 33.26
N GLN A 469 30.43 -14.06 32.31
CA GLN A 469 31.10 -14.10 30.98
C GLN A 469 30.61 -12.99 30.04
N ALA A 470 29.38 -12.51 30.21
CA ALA A 470 28.78 -11.51 29.31
C ALA A 470 28.78 -10.07 29.87
N THR A 471 28.62 -9.89 31.18
CA THR A 471 28.67 -8.56 31.83
C THR A 471 30.09 -8.03 32.06
N GLU A 472 31.11 -8.90 32.01
CA GLU A 472 32.53 -8.51 31.91
C GLU A 472 32.94 -8.08 30.49
N GLN A 473 32.20 -8.51 29.46
CA GLN A 473 32.40 -8.07 28.08
C GLN A 473 31.80 -6.68 27.79
N LEU A 474 30.90 -6.21 28.65
CA LEU A 474 30.27 -4.89 28.51
C LEU A 474 31.09 -3.83 29.25
N PHE A 475 31.44 -2.76 28.54
CA PHE A 475 32.04 -1.60 29.17
C PHE A 475 31.09 -1.00 30.21
N PRO A 476 31.59 -0.36 31.29
CA PRO A 476 30.74 0.24 32.33
C PRO A 476 29.67 1.20 31.78
N PHE A 477 29.93 1.89 30.67
CA PHE A 477 28.98 2.80 30.02
C PHE A 477 27.88 2.09 29.20
N GLN A 478 28.03 0.80 28.92
CA GLN A 478 27.02 -0.02 28.24
C GLN A 478 26.06 -0.68 29.24
N ARG A 479 26.38 -0.63 30.54
CA ARG A 479 25.50 -1.15 31.58
C ARG A 479 24.32 -0.18 31.79
N PRO A 480 23.08 -0.66 31.85
CA PRO A 480 21.90 0.11 32.11
C PRO A 480 21.99 0.60 33.54
N VAL A 481 21.54 1.84 33.70
CA VAL A 481 21.48 2.49 35.00
C VAL A 481 20.01 2.59 35.36
N PHE A 482 19.62 1.84 36.39
CA PHE A 482 18.31 1.93 37.01
C PHE A 482 18.43 2.68 38.33
N SER A 483 17.44 3.50 38.64
CA SER A 483 17.36 4.19 39.94
C SER A 483 17.01 3.20 41.05
N ARG A 484 17.27 3.60 42.31
CA ARG A 484 16.88 2.77 43.46
C ARG A 484 15.36 2.58 43.52
N GLU A 485 14.63 3.64 43.20
CA GLU A 485 13.17 3.63 43.14
C GLU A 485 12.64 2.66 42.08
N GLU A 486 13.27 2.59 40.91
CA GLU A 486 12.90 1.63 39.85
C GLU A 486 13.15 0.18 40.29
N ILE A 487 14.30 -0.08 40.94
CA ILE A 487 14.64 -1.41 41.48
C ILE A 487 13.64 -1.82 42.56
N ASP A 488 13.37 -0.94 43.53
CA ASP A 488 12.43 -1.21 44.62
C ASP A 488 11.00 -1.40 44.09
N ALA A 489 10.57 -0.60 43.12
CA ALA A 489 9.27 -0.76 42.45
C ALA A 489 9.15 -2.13 41.76
N SER A 490 10.19 -2.59 41.06
CA SER A 490 10.17 -3.92 40.40
C SER A 490 10.11 -5.11 41.37
N ARG A 491 10.36 -4.88 42.67
CA ARG A 491 10.24 -5.91 43.72
C ARG A 491 8.88 -5.95 44.38
N GLN A 492 8.05 -4.90 44.21
CA GLN A 492 6.76 -4.80 44.88
C GLN A 492 5.82 -5.92 44.42
N LEU A 493 5.05 -6.43 45.39
CA LEU A 493 4.03 -7.44 45.16
C LEU A 493 2.66 -6.77 45.07
N ASP A 494 1.83 -7.23 44.15
CA ASP A 494 0.43 -6.87 44.09
C ASP A 494 -0.41 -7.60 45.17
N GLY A 495 -1.72 -7.35 45.18
CA GLY A 495 -2.64 -8.01 46.13
C GLY A 495 -2.75 -9.54 45.97
N GLN A 496 -2.21 -10.11 44.90
CA GLN A 496 -2.12 -11.55 44.64
C GLN A 496 -0.73 -12.11 44.93
N GLY A 497 0.20 -11.29 45.43
CA GLY A 497 1.58 -11.72 45.70
C GLY A 497 2.46 -11.83 44.45
N ARG A 498 2.10 -11.15 43.34
CA ARG A 498 2.86 -11.18 42.08
C ARG A 498 3.64 -9.90 41.85
N GLN A 499 4.81 -10.04 41.25
CA GLN A 499 5.63 -8.95 40.72
C GLN A 499 5.20 -8.66 39.28
N HIS A 500 5.37 -7.39 38.86
CA HIS A 500 4.98 -6.92 37.53
C HIS A 500 6.17 -6.35 36.77
N ALA A 501 6.25 -6.64 35.47
CA ALA A 501 7.23 -6.01 34.59
C ALA A 501 6.74 -5.98 33.14
N THR A 502 7.22 -5.01 32.37
CA THR A 502 7.04 -4.97 30.92
C THR A 502 8.36 -5.31 30.25
N VAL A 503 8.38 -6.39 29.47
CA VAL A 503 9.53 -6.77 28.65
C VAL A 503 9.32 -6.29 27.22
N SER A 504 10.40 -5.87 26.56
CA SER A 504 10.34 -5.31 25.20
C SER A 504 11.39 -5.95 24.31
N GLY A 505 10.98 -6.61 23.23
CA GLY A 505 11.87 -7.43 22.42
C GLY A 505 11.18 -8.13 21.26
N LEU A 506 11.82 -9.18 20.75
CA LEU A 506 11.23 -10.15 19.82
C LEU A 506 11.43 -11.57 20.34
N PRO A 507 10.59 -12.54 19.92
CA PRO A 507 10.85 -13.95 20.18
C PRO A 507 12.23 -14.35 19.63
N THR A 508 13.02 -15.04 20.47
CA THR A 508 14.28 -15.63 20.07
C THR A 508 14.00 -16.73 19.05
N LEU A 509 14.78 -16.80 17.97
CA LEU A 509 14.59 -17.80 16.93
C LEU A 509 15.67 -18.89 16.94
N ARG A 510 15.30 -20.11 16.53
CA ARG A 510 16.23 -21.25 16.39
C ARG A 510 16.56 -21.55 14.92
N GLU A 511 17.28 -22.65 14.67
CA GLU A 511 17.90 -23.04 13.38
C GLU A 511 16.95 -23.12 12.17
N ARG A 512 15.64 -23.16 12.38
CA ARG A 512 14.61 -23.16 11.32
C ARG A 512 13.78 -21.87 11.27
N GLY A 513 14.17 -20.85 12.03
CA GLY A 513 13.47 -19.57 12.08
C GLY A 513 12.21 -19.54 12.93
N TRP A 514 11.87 -20.63 13.60
CA TRP A 514 10.75 -20.70 14.53
C TRP A 514 11.11 -20.08 15.88
N PRO A 515 10.13 -19.48 16.59
CA PRO A 515 10.30 -19.07 17.97
C PRO A 515 10.82 -20.22 18.83
N ALA A 516 11.80 -19.94 19.67
CA ALA A 516 12.24 -20.84 20.71
C ALA A 516 11.11 -20.99 21.74
N VAL A 517 10.56 -22.19 21.83
CA VAL A 517 9.55 -22.57 22.81
C VAL A 517 9.99 -23.87 23.48
N ASP A 518 9.87 -23.93 24.80
CA ASP A 518 10.08 -25.14 25.60
C ASP A 518 8.80 -25.42 26.42
N ASP A 519 8.49 -26.69 26.66
CA ASP A 519 7.41 -27.10 27.56
C ASP A 519 7.97 -27.26 28.97
N HIS A 520 7.50 -26.43 29.91
CA HIS A 520 8.03 -26.43 31.26
C HIS A 520 7.47 -27.56 32.14
N ASP A 521 6.45 -28.28 31.68
CA ASP A 521 5.88 -29.41 32.41
C ASP A 521 6.55 -30.75 32.05
N SER A 522 7.04 -30.91 30.81
CA SER A 522 7.74 -32.13 30.36
C SER A 522 9.27 -32.05 30.47
N ASN A 523 9.84 -30.85 30.67
CA ASN A 523 11.28 -30.59 30.66
C ASN A 523 11.97 -31.00 29.33
N ASP A 524 11.17 -31.30 28.31
CA ASP A 524 11.61 -31.60 26.95
C ASP A 524 11.55 -30.33 26.11
N SER A 525 12.61 -30.11 25.34
CA SER A 525 12.59 -29.06 24.33
C SER A 525 11.68 -29.53 23.20
N LEU A 526 10.60 -28.80 22.94
CA LEU A 526 9.59 -29.04 21.87
C LEU A 526 10.18 -29.15 20.44
N ASN A 527 11.50 -28.97 20.31
CA ASN A 527 12.24 -28.93 19.06
C ASN A 527 12.41 -30.30 18.37
N SER A 528 12.02 -31.42 18.96
CA SER A 528 12.00 -32.73 18.28
C SER A 528 10.68 -33.08 17.59
N PHE A 529 9.60 -32.32 17.81
CA PHE A 529 8.22 -32.73 17.48
C PHE A 529 7.49 -31.90 16.42
N LEU A 530 8.19 -31.03 15.67
CA LEU A 530 7.55 -30.25 14.58
C LEU A 530 7.15 -31.09 13.34
N GLY A 531 6.97 -32.41 13.50
CA GLY A 531 6.35 -33.31 12.52
C GLY A 531 4.93 -33.75 12.92
N ASP A 532 4.54 -33.59 14.19
CA ASP A 532 3.27 -34.09 14.70
C ASP A 532 2.36 -32.94 15.11
N ASN A 533 1.07 -33.03 14.76
CA ASN A 533 0.00 -32.10 15.14
C ASN A 533 -0.32 -32.19 16.65
N GLU A 534 0.69 -32.11 17.52
CA GLU A 534 0.52 -32.15 18.96
C GLU A 534 0.00 -30.80 19.49
N ILE A 535 -1.11 -30.86 20.22
CA ILE A 535 -1.76 -29.71 20.83
C ILE A 535 -1.23 -29.60 22.26
N PHE A 536 -0.37 -28.62 22.51
CA PHE A 536 0.12 -28.32 23.86
C PHE A 536 -0.85 -27.39 24.59
N PRO A 537 -1.12 -27.59 25.89
CA PRO A 537 -1.84 -26.61 26.69
C PRO A 537 -1.09 -25.28 26.62
N THR A 538 -1.77 -24.20 26.23
CA THR A 538 -1.12 -22.89 26.10
C THR A 538 -0.45 -22.45 27.40
N THR A 539 -0.88 -22.96 28.56
CA THR A 539 -0.35 -22.66 29.90
C THR A 539 0.98 -23.34 30.25
N SER A 540 1.43 -24.37 29.52
CA SER A 540 2.67 -25.11 29.83
C SER A 540 3.89 -24.60 29.03
N LEU A 541 3.71 -23.57 28.22
CA LEU A 541 4.73 -23.10 27.29
C LEU A 541 5.61 -21.99 27.88
N THR A 542 6.92 -22.10 27.67
CA THR A 542 7.90 -21.04 27.90
C THR A 542 8.40 -20.53 26.56
N LEU A 543 8.14 -19.26 26.25
CA LEU A 543 8.65 -18.59 25.06
C LEU A 543 9.89 -17.78 25.40
N PHE A 544 10.94 -17.87 24.59
CA PHE A 544 12.14 -17.08 24.80
C PHE A 544 12.09 -15.77 24.03
N MET A 545 12.53 -14.69 24.68
CA MET A 545 12.58 -13.36 24.06
C MET A 545 13.98 -12.74 24.14
N ASP A 546 14.42 -12.18 23.01
CA ASP A 546 15.59 -11.32 22.93
C ASP A 546 15.19 -9.88 23.29
N LEU A 547 15.69 -9.39 24.41
CA LEU A 547 15.39 -8.04 24.90
C LEU A 547 15.99 -6.96 23.99
N TRP A 548 15.20 -5.98 23.60
CA TRP A 548 15.60 -4.80 22.82
C TRP A 548 15.67 -3.53 23.67
N LYS A 549 15.18 -3.61 24.91
CA LYS A 549 15.44 -2.64 25.97
C LYS A 549 15.83 -3.39 27.23
N PRO A 550 16.76 -2.86 28.03
CA PRO A 550 17.01 -3.36 29.37
C PRO A 550 15.73 -3.31 30.21
N THR A 551 15.47 -4.34 30.98
CA THR A 551 14.27 -4.46 31.83
C THR A 551 14.64 -4.96 33.21
N LEU A 552 13.96 -4.45 34.24
CA LEU A 552 14.02 -4.99 35.60
C LEU A 552 12.98 -6.10 35.77
N LEU A 553 13.42 -7.27 36.21
CA LEU A 553 12.55 -8.39 36.60
C LEU A 553 12.86 -8.75 38.05
N GLY A 554 11.90 -8.55 38.94
CA GLY A 554 12.03 -8.90 40.36
C GLY A 554 13.22 -8.23 41.08
N GLY A 555 13.62 -7.03 40.68
CA GLY A 555 14.78 -6.33 41.23
C GLY A 555 16.13 -6.64 40.57
N HIS A 556 16.14 -7.43 39.50
CA HIS A 556 17.34 -7.78 38.73
C HIS A 556 17.32 -7.15 37.35
N ALA A 557 18.44 -6.55 36.93
CA ALA A 557 18.60 -5.98 35.61
C ALA A 557 18.87 -7.08 34.58
N TYR A 558 18.09 -7.09 33.51
CA TYR A 558 18.30 -7.92 32.33
C TYR A 558 18.66 -7.04 31.15
N GLU A 559 19.72 -7.45 30.45
CA GLU A 559 20.36 -6.67 29.40
C GLU A 559 19.90 -7.05 28.00
N THR A 560 19.97 -6.07 27.10
CA THR A 560 19.82 -6.29 25.66
C THR A 560 21.00 -7.06 25.10
N GLY A 561 20.72 -8.12 24.31
CA GLY A 561 21.72 -8.85 23.54
C GLY A 561 22.62 -9.81 24.32
N LEU A 562 22.31 -10.11 25.59
CA LEU A 562 23.03 -11.10 26.38
C LEU A 562 22.35 -12.48 26.34
N ASN A 563 21.35 -12.67 27.19
CA ASN A 563 20.60 -13.93 27.30
C ASN A 563 19.14 -13.66 26.98
N ALA A 564 18.55 -14.54 26.18
CA ALA A 564 17.11 -14.56 25.99
C ALA A 564 16.42 -14.80 27.35
N ILE A 565 15.32 -14.11 27.58
CA ILE A 565 14.50 -14.32 28.78
C ILE A 565 13.44 -15.38 28.49
N GLY A 566 13.32 -16.39 29.36
CA GLY A 566 12.22 -17.34 29.32
C GLY A 566 10.96 -16.70 29.89
N VAL A 567 9.89 -16.62 29.10
CA VAL A 567 8.61 -16.08 29.51
C VAL A 567 7.57 -17.18 29.44
N ARG A 568 7.11 -17.62 30.61
CA ARG A 568 6.01 -18.57 30.69
C ARG A 568 4.71 -17.89 30.25
N SER A 569 3.93 -18.60 29.45
CA SER A 569 2.67 -18.12 28.91
C SER A 569 1.66 -17.73 29.98
N ASP A 570 1.63 -18.43 31.12
CA ASP A 570 0.78 -18.14 32.29
C ASP A 570 1.18 -16.86 33.03
N TYR A 571 2.35 -16.29 32.74
CA TYR A 571 2.78 -15.00 33.32
C TYR A 571 2.33 -13.82 32.47
N VAL A 572 1.96 -14.04 31.20
CA VAL A 572 1.58 -12.97 30.28
C VAL A 572 0.19 -12.47 30.61
N GLN A 573 0.10 -11.20 31.03
CA GLN A 573 -1.16 -10.49 31.23
C GLN A 573 -1.67 -9.89 29.92
N SER A 574 -0.75 -9.31 29.15
CA SER A 574 -1.07 -8.59 27.93
C SER A 574 0.13 -8.65 26.96
N ARG A 575 -0.15 -8.57 25.67
CA ARG A 575 0.86 -8.40 24.62
C ARG A 575 0.44 -7.25 23.71
N THR A 576 1.40 -6.39 23.40
CA THR A 576 1.27 -5.38 22.35
C THR A 576 2.21 -5.76 21.22
N ALA A 577 1.64 -6.04 20.04
CA ALA A 577 2.40 -6.42 18.86
C ALA A 577 3.42 -5.34 18.44
N ALA A 578 4.54 -5.78 17.89
CA ALA A 578 5.53 -4.89 17.28
C ALA A 578 4.92 -4.11 16.11
N SER A 579 5.18 -2.79 16.03
CA SER A 579 4.72 -1.97 14.90
C SER A 579 5.72 -2.02 13.76
N GLY A 580 5.23 -2.34 12.57
CA GLY A 580 6.03 -2.48 11.36
C GLY A 580 6.94 -3.71 11.36
N GLY A 581 7.80 -3.78 10.37
CA GLY A 581 8.70 -4.89 10.12
C GLY A 581 8.03 -6.10 9.51
N ASP A 582 6.88 -5.94 8.85
CA ASP A 582 6.07 -7.05 8.33
C ASP A 582 6.91 -7.98 7.44
N LEU A 583 7.64 -7.39 6.48
CA LEU A 583 8.56 -8.13 5.63
C LEU A 583 9.71 -8.74 6.44
N SER A 584 10.27 -8.01 7.40
CA SER A 584 11.41 -8.50 8.19
C SER A 584 11.01 -9.71 9.03
N LYS A 585 9.84 -9.68 9.66
CA LYS A 585 9.29 -10.82 10.44
C LYS A 585 9.01 -12.01 9.54
N TYR A 586 8.46 -11.77 8.34
CA TYR A 586 8.22 -12.82 7.35
C TYR A 586 9.54 -13.44 6.84
N LEU A 587 10.49 -12.61 6.42
CA LEU A 587 11.75 -13.07 5.81
C LEU A 587 12.65 -13.79 6.81
N LEU A 588 12.56 -13.44 8.08
CA LEU A 588 13.45 -13.93 9.12
C LEU A 588 13.58 -15.47 9.12
N PRO A 589 12.50 -16.26 9.16
CA PRO A 589 12.62 -17.72 9.03
C PRO A 589 13.16 -18.21 7.69
N HIS A 590 12.85 -17.52 6.59
CA HIS A 590 13.32 -17.89 5.25
C HIS A 590 14.83 -17.65 5.07
N ILE A 591 15.34 -16.52 5.57
CA ILE A 591 16.76 -16.18 5.56
C ILE A 591 17.55 -17.20 6.39
N VAL A 592 17.07 -17.51 7.60
CA VAL A 592 17.70 -18.50 8.48
C VAL A 592 17.76 -19.86 7.77
N ALA A 593 16.63 -20.35 7.25
CA ALA A 593 16.59 -21.64 6.56
C ALA A 593 17.46 -21.71 5.29
N ARG A 594 17.64 -20.58 4.58
CA ARG A 594 18.39 -20.51 3.32
C ARG A 594 19.90 -20.37 3.52
N TYR A 595 20.32 -19.61 4.54
CA TYR A 595 21.72 -19.19 4.69
C TYR A 595 22.42 -19.77 5.93
N GLN A 596 21.67 -20.27 6.92
CA GLN A 596 22.27 -20.96 8.05
C GLN A 596 22.64 -22.39 7.65
N LYS A 597 23.94 -22.65 7.53
CA LYS A 597 24.46 -23.98 7.16
C LYS A 597 24.92 -24.74 8.39
N PRO A 598 24.52 -26.02 8.54
CA PRO A 598 25.13 -26.88 9.54
C PRO A 598 26.62 -27.07 9.20
N PRO A 599 27.47 -27.37 10.20
CA PRO A 599 28.88 -27.61 9.97
C PRO A 599 29.06 -28.83 9.05
N GLU A 600 29.84 -28.68 7.98
CA GLU A 600 30.08 -29.76 7.01
C GLU A 600 31.00 -30.86 7.57
N LYS A 601 31.78 -30.53 8.62
CA LYS A 601 32.71 -31.45 9.28
C LYS A 601 32.61 -31.38 10.81
N PRO A 602 32.85 -32.49 11.54
CA PRO A 602 32.96 -32.47 12.99
C PRO A 602 34.05 -31.49 13.45
N GLY A 603 33.69 -30.52 14.29
CA GLY A 603 34.60 -29.50 14.82
C GLY A 603 34.63 -28.17 14.04
N GLU A 604 33.89 -28.06 12.93
CA GLU A 604 33.67 -26.78 12.25
C GLU A 604 32.52 -26.01 12.92
N GLU A 605 32.63 -24.69 13.03
CA GLU A 605 31.51 -23.88 13.53
C GLU A 605 30.46 -23.72 12.44
N ALA A 606 29.17 -23.85 12.80
CA ALA A 606 28.08 -23.51 11.90
C ALA A 606 28.23 -22.06 11.41
N THR A 607 27.93 -21.80 10.14
CA THR A 607 27.90 -20.43 9.62
C THR A 607 26.76 -19.67 10.31
N LYS A 608 27.11 -18.83 11.30
CA LYS A 608 26.14 -17.97 11.98
C LYS A 608 25.84 -16.76 11.10
N VAL A 609 24.68 -16.77 10.49
CA VAL A 609 24.13 -15.60 9.81
C VAL A 609 23.63 -14.63 10.88
N THR A 610 24.17 -13.42 10.93
CA THR A 610 23.55 -12.37 11.74
C THR A 610 22.19 -12.07 11.12
N MET A 611 21.10 -12.42 11.80
CA MET A 611 19.73 -12.26 11.32
C MET A 611 19.47 -10.86 10.73
N TRP A 612 20.00 -9.82 11.38
CA TRP A 612 19.87 -8.42 10.97
C TRP A 612 20.80 -7.97 9.82
N GLY A 613 21.75 -8.81 9.40
CA GLY A 613 22.62 -8.52 8.26
C GLY A 613 21.93 -8.69 6.91
N TYR A 614 20.81 -9.42 6.88
CA TYR A 614 20.03 -9.73 5.68
C TYR A 614 18.62 -9.12 5.70
N LEU A 615 18.21 -8.52 6.83
CA LEU A 615 16.90 -7.93 7.02
C LEU A 615 17.00 -6.41 7.13
N ALA A 616 15.87 -5.72 6.93
CA ALA A 616 15.81 -4.30 7.18
C ALA A 616 16.06 -4.04 8.68
N PRO A 617 17.02 -3.17 9.04
CA PRO A 617 17.36 -2.94 10.44
C PRO A 617 16.17 -2.32 11.19
N PRO A 618 15.91 -2.69 12.45
CA PRO A 618 14.92 -2.01 13.28
C PRO A 618 15.31 -0.53 13.44
N LEU A 619 14.33 0.37 13.32
CA LEU A 619 14.57 1.83 13.46
C LEU A 619 14.28 2.33 14.88
N ILE A 620 14.27 1.43 15.86
CA ILE A 620 13.91 1.73 17.23
C ILE A 620 15.00 2.58 17.89
N GLY A 621 14.61 3.76 18.36
CA GLY A 621 15.51 4.66 19.06
C GLY A 621 16.55 5.34 18.19
N ASP A 622 16.53 5.16 16.86
CA ASP A 622 17.52 5.76 15.94
C ASP A 622 17.53 7.28 15.98
N GLY A 623 16.38 7.91 16.26
CA GLY A 623 16.31 9.35 16.50
C GLY A 623 17.21 9.83 17.66
N ASN A 624 17.43 9.00 18.69
CA ASN A 624 18.31 9.33 19.81
C ASN A 624 19.79 9.20 19.44
N LYS A 625 20.13 8.24 18.55
CA LYS A 625 21.52 8.02 18.10
C LYS A 625 22.06 9.22 17.32
N ILE A 626 21.23 9.83 16.46
CA ILE A 626 21.61 11.00 15.66
C ILE A 626 21.71 12.27 16.52
N LEU A 627 20.87 12.41 17.56
CA LEU A 627 20.90 13.56 18.46
C LEU A 627 22.12 13.59 19.40
N GLN A 628 22.72 12.44 19.71
CA GLN A 628 23.96 12.40 20.51
C GLN A 628 25.17 12.97 19.77
N ILE A 629 25.20 12.92 18.44
CA ILE A 629 26.28 13.49 17.61
C ILE A 629 26.25 15.02 17.61
N ASN A 630 25.09 15.64 17.84
CA ASN A 630 24.88 17.09 17.77
C ASN A 630 24.77 17.79 19.13
N ARG A 631 25.09 17.13 20.25
CA ARG A 631 25.28 17.84 21.52
C ARG A 631 26.71 18.38 21.58
N PRO A 632 26.94 19.71 21.74
CA PRO A 632 28.25 20.18 22.15
C PRO A 632 28.54 19.52 23.49
N ALA A 633 29.67 18.82 23.58
CA ALA A 633 30.12 18.18 24.80
C ALA A 633 30.27 19.24 25.90
N GLN A 634 29.25 19.40 26.74
CA GLN A 634 29.40 20.06 28.02
C GLN A 634 30.06 19.07 28.97
N HIS A 635 31.35 18.83 28.75
CA HIS A 635 32.21 18.29 29.78
C HIS A 635 32.51 19.44 30.75
N HIS A 636 31.89 19.39 31.93
CA HIS A 636 32.48 19.98 33.13
C HIS A 636 33.77 19.20 33.43
N LEU A 637 34.87 19.67 32.84
CA LEU A 637 36.22 19.24 33.21
C LEU A 637 36.57 19.92 34.54
N ASN A 638 36.39 19.20 35.65
CA ASN A 638 37.26 19.42 36.79
C ASN A 638 38.62 18.83 36.40
N GLY A 639 39.62 19.72 36.34
CA GLY A 639 40.96 19.38 35.89
C GLY A 639 41.62 18.36 36.82
N GLN A 640 42.03 17.24 36.25
CA GLN A 640 43.37 16.68 36.34
C GLN A 640 43.42 15.39 35.51
N GLN A 641 44.58 15.10 34.94
CA GLN A 641 44.91 13.96 34.08
C GLN A 641 44.65 14.16 32.57
N GLY A 642 45.37 15.14 32.02
CA GLY A 642 45.97 14.96 30.69
C GLY A 642 47.06 13.89 30.74
N HIS A 643 47.27 13.22 29.60
CA HIS A 643 48.18 12.09 29.33
C HIS A 643 47.56 10.69 29.44
N HIS A 644 46.75 10.28 28.45
CA HIS A 644 46.79 8.91 27.87
C HIS A 644 45.87 8.70 26.62
N LEU A 645 45.70 9.71 25.74
CA LEU A 645 44.89 9.57 24.51
C LEU A 645 45.71 9.68 23.22
N ASN A 646 46.82 8.93 23.12
CA ASN A 646 47.60 8.86 21.88
C ASN A 646 47.99 7.43 21.43
N GLN A 647 47.31 6.38 21.91
CA GLN A 647 47.61 4.99 21.49
C GLN A 647 46.45 4.22 20.84
N ILE A 648 45.29 4.83 20.59
CA ILE A 648 44.19 4.16 19.86
C ILE A 648 44.06 4.76 18.46
N ARG A 649 45.10 4.55 17.62
CA ARG A 649 45.07 4.92 16.19
C ARG A 649 45.65 3.85 15.25
N GLN A 650 45.94 2.63 15.73
CA GLN A 650 46.67 1.64 14.92
C GLN A 650 46.02 0.27 14.71
N TYR A 651 44.81 0.01 15.19
CA TYR A 651 44.11 -1.25 14.88
C TYR A 651 42.68 -1.01 14.42
N HIS A 652 42.54 -0.57 13.18
CA HIS A 652 41.44 -0.91 12.27
C HIS A 652 41.82 -0.35 10.90
N LYS A 653 42.10 -1.23 9.93
CA LYS A 653 42.02 -0.89 8.51
C LYS A 653 40.59 -1.19 8.05
N PRO A 654 39.74 -0.18 7.81
CA PRO A 654 38.71 -0.25 6.80
C PRO A 654 39.22 0.51 5.57
N GLN A 655 39.41 -0.20 4.46
CA GLN A 655 39.43 0.45 3.16
C GLN A 655 38.04 1.08 2.92
N GLU A 656 38.04 2.26 2.30
CA GLU A 656 36.86 3.02 1.83
C GLU A 656 36.08 3.86 2.87
N THR A 657 36.69 4.95 3.33
CA THR A 657 36.01 6.07 4.01
C THR A 657 36.36 7.43 3.39
N HIS A 658 36.22 7.56 2.07
CA HIS A 658 36.34 8.87 1.40
C HIS A 658 35.02 9.40 0.77
N PHE A 659 33.92 8.65 0.85
CA PHE A 659 32.66 9.03 0.18
C PHE A 659 31.61 9.73 1.08
N ARG A 660 31.81 9.82 2.40
CA ARG A 660 30.75 10.26 3.34
C ARG A 660 30.78 11.74 3.74
N ILE A 661 31.87 12.47 3.52
CA ILE A 661 31.96 13.89 3.95
C ILE A 661 31.50 14.83 2.83
N GLU A 662 31.85 14.57 1.57
CA GLU A 662 31.39 15.42 0.44
C GLU A 662 29.87 15.38 0.23
N PHE A 663 29.21 14.24 0.50
CA PHE A 663 27.76 14.12 0.28
C PHE A 663 26.94 14.94 1.30
N ALA A 664 27.40 15.01 2.56
CA ALA A 664 26.77 15.82 3.60
C ALA A 664 26.96 17.32 3.34
N GLU A 665 28.15 17.73 2.87
CA GLU A 665 28.42 19.13 2.54
C GLU A 665 27.63 19.60 1.30
N LYS A 666 27.52 18.75 0.26
CA LYS A 666 26.72 19.04 -0.95
C LYS A 666 25.21 19.12 -0.66
N LEU A 667 24.67 18.28 0.25
CA LEU A 667 23.26 18.37 0.67
C LEU A 667 22.96 19.66 1.44
N THR A 668 23.91 20.10 2.26
CA THR A 668 23.76 21.30 3.09
C THR A 668 23.80 22.56 2.20
N ALA A 669 24.73 22.62 1.24
CA ALA A 669 24.81 23.71 0.27
C ALA A 669 23.59 23.77 -0.69
N HIS A 670 23.10 22.62 -1.17
CA HIS A 670 21.91 22.57 -2.04
C HIS A 670 20.64 23.02 -1.30
N ASN A 671 20.48 22.65 -0.03
CA ASN A 671 19.36 23.08 0.79
C ASN A 671 19.44 24.57 1.16
N GLN A 672 20.64 25.10 1.39
CA GLN A 672 20.86 26.53 1.67
C GLN A 672 20.55 27.39 0.44
N HIS A 673 20.91 26.92 -0.77
CA HIS A 673 20.59 27.62 -2.02
C HIS A 673 19.07 27.61 -2.31
N ARG A 674 18.37 26.48 -2.10
CA ARG A 674 16.91 26.41 -2.22
C ARG A 674 16.19 27.27 -1.18
N TRP A 675 16.72 27.38 0.03
CA TRP A 675 16.18 28.26 1.06
C TRP A 675 16.33 29.73 0.67
N GLN A 676 17.50 30.14 0.16
CA GLN A 676 17.73 31.50 -0.34
C GLN A 676 16.83 31.84 -1.53
N GLN A 677 16.64 30.92 -2.50
CA GLN A 677 15.72 31.15 -3.62
C GLN A 677 14.26 31.29 -3.17
N ARG A 678 13.84 30.53 -2.15
CA ARG A 678 12.50 30.68 -1.55
C ARG A 678 12.33 32.01 -0.83
N GLN A 679 13.37 32.56 -0.20
CA GLN A 679 13.30 33.90 0.41
C GLN A 679 13.21 35.00 -0.65
N VAL A 680 13.93 34.87 -1.78
CA VAL A 680 13.84 35.80 -2.91
C VAL A 680 12.45 35.76 -3.56
N GLN A 681 11.87 34.57 -3.77
CA GLN A 681 10.49 34.43 -4.26
C GLN A 681 9.45 34.99 -3.28
N LYS A 682 9.65 34.82 -1.97
CA LYS A 682 8.76 35.40 -0.94
C LYS A 682 8.81 36.93 -0.93
N ASN A 683 10.01 37.51 -1.10
CA ASN A 683 10.18 38.95 -1.16
C ASN A 683 9.62 39.54 -2.47
N GLN A 684 9.73 38.84 -3.60
CA GLN A 684 9.05 39.23 -4.84
C GLN A 684 7.52 39.11 -4.73
N GLN A 685 6.98 38.06 -4.11
CA GLN A 685 5.53 37.96 -3.89
C GLN A 685 4.97 39.02 -2.94
N ASN A 686 5.76 39.48 -1.96
CA ASN A 686 5.36 40.55 -1.07
C ASN A 686 5.42 41.95 -1.73
N SER A 687 6.27 42.17 -2.73
CA SER A 687 6.28 43.44 -3.49
C SER A 687 5.08 43.60 -4.44
N TRP A 688 4.43 42.51 -4.86
CA TRP A 688 3.18 42.55 -5.65
C TRP A 688 1.90 42.72 -4.82
N ARG A 689 2.00 42.71 -3.48
CA ARG A 689 0.87 42.98 -2.57
C ARG A 689 0.89 44.38 -1.97
N LEU A 690 1.95 45.16 -2.24
CA LEU A 690 2.15 46.53 -1.75
C LEU A 690 2.23 47.58 -2.88
N ALA A 691 2.00 47.16 -4.13
CA ALA A 691 1.64 48.00 -5.27
C ALA A 691 0.24 47.57 -5.72
#